data_AF-A0A3Q2CHI3-F1
#
_entry.id   AF-A0A3Q2CHI3-F1
#
_cell.length_a   1.000
_cell.length_b   1.000
_cell.length_c   1.000
_cell.angle_alpha   90.00
_cell.angle_beta   90.00
_cell.angle_gamma   90.00
#
_symmetry.space_group_name_H-M   'P 1'
#
loop_
_entity.id
_entity.type
_entity.pdbx_description
1 polymer ?
#
loop_
_entity_poly.entity_id
_entity_poly.type
_entity_poly.pdbx_seq_one_letter_code
_entity_poly.pdbx_strand_id
1 'polypeptide(L)'
;MANLHLRCLLALVLVHVVWSSGVFELKIHSFHTAQRICRRHRDCHIFFRICLKHPEDVISAEPPCTFGTGHTNVIRADHTSISSSAPIRVPFHFKWPGTFSLIIEAWNAESPTEYTGRLFPKNTRNKLRFEFLVFTSIQHNHFLLSFLDNQNNLVSRLATRRRLAIGEDWSQDVHFGEQSELRYSYHVYCDEYYFGDGCADYCRPRDDTLGHYTCDEEGNRICLEGWKGNYCSEPICSADCSEKHGYCEAPGGCTCRMGWQGPSCNECVQYPGCLHGTCSQPWQCNCQEGWGGLFCDQDLNYCTNHKPCANGATCTNTGQGSYTCTCRPGFGGTNCELETNECDSNPCKNGGSCNDLENDYSCTCPQGFYGKNCEIIAMTCADGPCFNGGTCMETMTGGYTCRCPPSYTGSNCEKKLDRCSNRPCLNGGDCLDLGQSILCRCQLGFTGANCQINIDDCALNPCQNAGTCQDGVNDYTCSCTLGFTGKNCSVRSDACGARPCQNGGTCFTHFTGPVCQCPKGFMGPSCEFTLQPSFKPALRQTSQASSTTTVTISCLLAVLVLVLVASILFLRRRRRRMEGRKHLRDIAVYNDLETVNNLGGSERDAFLSPNGLFKISNSTARLSLCPDGRPGYRHNPVESSLARVEHQDFVWRDEAMLSSTAGLR
;
A
#
# COMPACT_ATOMS: atom_id res chain seq x y z
N MET A 1 44.67 -10.44 -27.58
CA MET A 1 44.02 -9.55 -28.55
C MET A 1 43.15 -10.40 -29.47
N ALA A 2 41.85 -10.55 -29.17
CA ALA A 2 40.94 -11.43 -29.95
C ALA A 2 39.57 -10.79 -30.22
N ASN A 3 38.97 -10.15 -29.21
CA ASN A 3 37.63 -9.53 -29.32
C ASN A 3 37.57 -8.26 -30.21
N LEU A 4 38.69 -7.76 -30.73
CA LEU A 4 38.72 -6.57 -31.58
C LEU A 4 38.46 -6.92 -33.06
N HIS A 5 39.03 -8.01 -33.57
CA HIS A 5 38.81 -8.45 -34.95
C HIS A 5 37.38 -8.95 -35.20
N LEU A 6 36.75 -9.59 -34.22
CA LEU A 6 35.37 -10.08 -34.38
C LEU A 6 34.35 -8.93 -34.56
N ARG A 7 34.56 -7.80 -33.87
CA ARG A 7 33.76 -6.57 -34.07
C ARG A 7 34.03 -5.88 -35.41
N CYS A 8 35.22 -6.04 -35.98
CA CYS A 8 35.57 -5.52 -37.29
C CYS A 8 35.00 -6.38 -38.43
N LEU A 9 35.00 -7.71 -38.28
CA LEU A 9 34.38 -8.65 -39.23
C LEU A 9 32.85 -8.51 -39.28
N LEU A 10 32.18 -8.34 -38.14
CA LEU A 10 30.73 -8.08 -38.10
C LEU A 10 30.34 -6.71 -38.67
N ALA A 11 31.25 -5.74 -38.73
CA ALA A 11 31.02 -4.44 -39.36
C ALA A 11 31.17 -4.47 -40.91
N LEU A 12 31.72 -5.54 -41.47
CA LEU A 12 31.96 -5.68 -42.92
C LEU A 12 30.87 -6.46 -43.67
N VAL A 13 29.82 -6.91 -42.98
CA VAL A 13 28.64 -7.58 -43.58
C VAL A 13 27.36 -6.75 -43.43
N LEU A 14 27.52 -5.45 -43.16
CA LEU A 14 26.52 -4.42 -43.45
C LEU A 14 27.02 -3.52 -44.58
N VAL A 15 27.22 -4.13 -45.74
CA VAL A 15 26.92 -3.40 -46.97
C VAL A 15 25.44 -3.05 -46.87
N HIS A 16 25.14 -1.77 -46.63
CA HIS A 16 23.80 -1.28 -46.87
C HIS A 16 23.52 -1.51 -48.36
N VAL A 17 22.72 -2.53 -48.65
CA VAL A 17 21.85 -2.51 -49.82
C VAL A 17 20.98 -1.29 -49.59
N VAL A 18 21.36 -0.17 -50.21
CA VAL A 18 20.51 1.02 -50.22
C VAL A 18 19.41 0.67 -51.20
N TRP A 19 18.25 0.30 -50.68
CA TRP A 19 17.07 0.04 -51.51
C TRP A 19 16.75 1.33 -52.26
N SER A 20 16.45 1.23 -53.55
CA SER A 20 15.93 2.39 -54.27
C SER A 20 14.59 2.78 -53.66
N SER A 21 14.31 4.08 -53.64
CA SER A 21 12.96 4.59 -53.43
C SER A 21 12.15 4.50 -54.73
N GLY A 22 12.83 4.62 -55.87
CA GLY A 22 12.27 4.33 -57.18
C GLY A 22 13.34 4.20 -58.26
N VAL A 23 12.88 3.97 -59.48
CA VAL A 23 13.72 3.79 -60.66
C VAL A 23 13.24 4.71 -61.78
N PHE A 24 14.17 5.47 -62.36
CA PHE A 24 13.97 6.10 -63.66
C PHE A 24 14.39 5.11 -64.74
N GLU A 25 13.49 4.82 -65.69
CA GLU A 25 13.81 4.03 -66.88
C GLU A 25 13.82 4.88 -68.15
N LEU A 26 14.77 4.56 -69.04
CA LEU A 26 14.81 5.10 -70.39
C LEU A 26 15.11 4.01 -71.41
N LYS A 27 14.25 3.88 -72.41
CA LYS A 27 14.40 2.94 -73.53
C LYS A 27 14.55 3.72 -74.83
N ILE A 28 15.60 3.44 -75.58
CA ILE A 28 15.78 3.97 -76.93
C ILE A 28 15.14 2.99 -77.92
N HIS A 29 14.17 3.48 -78.70
CA HIS A 29 13.45 2.70 -79.70
C HIS A 29 14.16 2.71 -81.04
N SER A 30 14.67 3.87 -81.47
CA SER A 30 15.53 3.95 -82.64
C SER A 30 16.50 5.12 -82.57
N PHE A 31 17.59 4.99 -83.31
CA PHE A 31 18.54 6.06 -83.58
C PHE A 31 18.90 6.01 -85.06
N HIS A 32 18.98 7.16 -85.72
CA HIS A 32 19.43 7.31 -87.09
C HIS A 32 20.41 8.49 -87.19
N THR A 33 21.44 8.39 -88.02
CA THR A 33 22.37 9.50 -88.27
C THR A 33 22.93 9.50 -89.69
N ALA A 34 23.07 10.70 -90.27
CA ALA A 34 23.71 10.93 -91.56
C ALA A 34 25.25 10.86 -91.46
N GLN A 35 25.81 11.07 -90.26
CA GLN A 35 27.22 10.85 -89.99
C GLN A 35 27.50 9.35 -89.92
N ARG A 36 28.47 8.85 -90.71
CA ARG A 36 28.85 7.43 -90.66
C ARG A 36 29.37 7.07 -89.27
N ILE A 37 28.66 6.17 -88.58
CA ILE A 37 28.99 5.71 -87.22
C ILE A 37 30.38 5.06 -87.18
N CYS A 38 30.84 4.47 -88.30
CA CYS A 38 32.03 3.61 -88.36
C CYS A 38 32.93 3.93 -89.57
N ARG A 39 34.25 3.77 -89.40
CA ARG A 39 35.24 3.84 -90.49
C ARG A 39 35.58 2.44 -91.02
N ARG A 40 35.10 2.13 -92.23
CA ARG A 40 35.53 1.05 -93.16
C ARG A 40 35.60 -0.39 -92.60
N HIS A 41 34.61 -1.23 -92.97
CA HIS A 41 34.71 -2.70 -93.04
C HIS A 41 34.99 -3.50 -91.74
N ARG A 42 34.55 -3.01 -90.57
CA ARG A 42 34.35 -3.84 -89.37
C ARG A 42 33.01 -3.54 -88.70
N ASP A 43 32.62 -4.46 -87.82
CA ASP A 43 31.34 -4.46 -87.11
C ASP A 43 31.08 -3.14 -86.38
N CYS A 44 29.92 -2.55 -86.66
CA CYS A 44 29.49 -1.29 -86.05
C CYS A 44 28.94 -1.53 -84.65
N HIS A 45 29.54 -0.86 -83.67
CA HIS A 45 29.21 -0.99 -82.27
C HIS A 45 29.01 0.40 -81.65
N ILE A 46 27.89 0.57 -80.94
CA ILE A 46 27.51 1.83 -80.32
C ILE A 46 26.86 1.56 -78.97
N PHE A 47 27.05 2.45 -78.02
CA PHE A 47 26.33 2.43 -76.74
C PHE A 47 25.81 3.82 -76.43
N PHE A 48 24.75 3.87 -75.62
CA PHE A 48 24.25 5.13 -75.11
C PHE A 48 24.61 5.28 -73.65
N ARG A 49 24.99 6.50 -73.28
CA ARG A 49 25.21 6.93 -71.90
C ARG A 49 24.16 7.97 -71.56
N ILE A 50 23.48 7.80 -70.43
CA ILE A 50 22.58 8.82 -69.88
C ILE A 50 23.16 9.41 -68.61
N CYS A 51 22.98 10.72 -68.46
CA CYS A 51 23.37 11.51 -67.31
C CYS A 51 22.14 12.28 -66.84
N LEU A 52 21.68 11.95 -65.64
CA LEU A 52 20.56 12.63 -64.99
C LEU A 52 21.10 13.59 -63.93
N LYS A 53 20.57 14.80 -63.88
CA LYS A 53 20.94 15.81 -62.88
C LYS A 53 19.77 16.75 -62.57
N HIS A 54 19.97 17.59 -61.55
CA HIS A 54 19.06 18.67 -61.18
C HIS A 54 18.68 19.54 -62.40
N PRO A 55 17.49 20.19 -62.40
CA PRO A 55 17.07 21.04 -63.49
C PRO A 55 17.96 22.29 -63.59
N GLU A 56 18.63 22.43 -64.73
CA GLU A 56 19.48 23.57 -65.09
C GLU A 56 18.74 24.44 -66.11
N ASP A 57 18.83 25.77 -66.03
CA ASP A 57 18.24 26.69 -67.03
C ASP A 57 19.07 26.73 -68.33
N VAL A 58 20.39 26.57 -68.21
CA VAL A 58 21.32 26.31 -69.32
C VAL A 58 22.04 24.99 -69.01
N ILE A 59 21.73 23.94 -69.77
CA ILE A 59 22.12 22.57 -69.42
C ILE A 59 23.58 22.32 -69.78
N SER A 60 24.41 22.06 -68.78
CA SER A 60 25.79 21.62 -69.01
C SER A 60 25.83 20.11 -69.28
N ALA A 61 26.56 19.72 -70.32
CA ALA A 61 26.88 18.33 -70.61
C ALA A 61 27.94 17.72 -69.66
N GLU A 62 28.58 18.56 -68.85
CA GLU A 62 29.67 18.15 -67.96
C GLU A 62 29.15 17.45 -66.69
N PRO A 63 29.94 16.53 -66.09
CA PRO A 63 29.70 16.00 -64.76
C PRO A 63 29.64 17.13 -63.70
N PRO A 64 28.94 16.95 -62.56
CA PRO A 64 28.37 15.69 -62.07
C PRO A 64 26.95 15.40 -62.56
N CYS A 65 26.66 14.11 -62.75
CA CYS A 65 25.31 13.60 -62.99
C CYS A 65 24.65 13.32 -61.63
N THR A 66 24.06 14.34 -61.02
CA THR A 66 23.66 14.31 -59.59
C THR A 66 22.53 13.33 -59.25
N PHE A 67 21.77 12.86 -60.25
CA PHE A 67 20.74 11.83 -60.08
C PHE A 67 21.22 10.46 -60.61
N GLY A 68 22.50 10.32 -60.94
CA GLY A 68 23.12 9.09 -61.42
C GLY A 68 23.38 9.06 -62.93
N THR A 69 24.05 7.99 -63.35
CA THR A 69 24.32 7.67 -64.75
C THR A 69 23.85 6.26 -65.06
N GLY A 70 23.33 6.08 -66.26
CA GLY A 70 23.03 4.77 -66.84
C GLY A 70 23.74 4.61 -68.18
N HIS A 71 23.87 3.36 -68.64
CA HIS A 71 24.33 3.09 -70.01
C HIS A 71 23.63 1.85 -70.56
N THR A 72 23.49 1.76 -71.88
CA THR A 72 23.11 0.51 -72.54
C THR A 72 24.29 -0.46 -72.53
N ASN A 73 24.00 -1.75 -72.72
CA ASN A 73 24.99 -2.66 -73.30
C ASN A 73 25.47 -2.14 -74.67
N VAL A 74 26.59 -2.67 -75.18
CA VAL A 74 27.05 -2.35 -76.53
C VAL A 74 26.11 -2.98 -77.55
N ILE A 75 25.45 -2.15 -78.35
CA ILE A 75 24.49 -2.52 -79.38
C ILE A 75 25.22 -2.63 -80.73
N ARG A 76 24.87 -3.64 -81.54
CA ARG A 76 25.33 -3.74 -82.93
C ARG A 76 24.46 -2.81 -83.80
N ALA A 77 25.06 -1.81 -84.42
CA ALA A 77 24.38 -0.87 -85.30
C ALA A 77 24.51 -1.28 -86.77
N ASP A 78 23.59 -0.80 -87.60
CA ASP A 78 23.84 -0.66 -89.04
C ASP A 78 24.64 0.64 -89.29
N HIS A 79 25.15 0.86 -90.51
CA HIS A 79 26.03 1.99 -90.84
C HIS A 79 25.47 3.38 -90.50
N THR A 80 24.14 3.52 -90.42
CA THR A 80 23.43 4.76 -90.09
C THR A 80 22.32 4.59 -89.04
N SER A 81 22.04 3.39 -88.51
CA SER A 81 20.83 3.20 -87.67
C SER A 81 20.86 2.08 -86.61
N ILE A 82 19.90 2.14 -85.68
CA ILE A 82 19.61 1.16 -84.63
C ILE A 82 18.09 0.98 -84.48
N SER A 83 17.63 -0.25 -84.24
CA SER A 83 16.21 -0.64 -84.18
C SER A 83 15.63 -0.91 -82.77
N SER A 84 16.46 -1.04 -81.73
CA SER A 84 16.03 -1.01 -80.32
C SER A 84 17.20 -1.02 -79.33
N SER A 85 16.90 -0.87 -78.04
CA SER A 85 17.81 -1.05 -76.91
C SER A 85 17.12 -1.77 -75.74
N ALA A 86 17.92 -2.32 -74.82
CA ALA A 86 17.43 -2.69 -73.49
C ALA A 86 17.18 -1.42 -72.66
N PRO A 87 16.15 -1.38 -71.80
CA PRO A 87 15.91 -0.22 -70.93
C PRO A 87 17.10 0.05 -70.00
N ILE A 88 17.50 1.31 -69.93
CA ILE A 88 18.52 1.81 -69.02
C ILE A 88 17.82 2.17 -67.71
N ARG A 89 18.20 1.48 -66.63
CA ARG A 89 17.69 1.73 -65.26
C ARG A 89 18.64 2.65 -64.50
N VAL A 90 18.09 3.71 -63.88
CA VAL A 90 18.81 4.54 -62.90
C VAL A 90 18.01 4.54 -61.59
N PRO A 91 18.40 3.73 -60.60
CA PRO A 91 17.78 3.74 -59.28
C PRO A 91 18.14 5.04 -58.53
N PHE A 92 17.21 5.55 -57.73
CA PHE A 92 17.42 6.72 -56.87
C PHE A 92 16.98 6.45 -55.42
N HIS A 93 17.46 7.27 -54.49
CA HIS A 93 17.26 7.13 -53.03
C HIS A 93 16.81 8.44 -52.36
N PHE A 94 16.13 9.30 -53.13
CA PHE A 94 15.72 10.65 -52.73
C PHE A 94 14.31 10.94 -53.28
N LYS A 95 13.60 11.92 -52.69
CA LYS A 95 12.28 12.32 -53.20
C LYS A 95 12.40 12.81 -54.65
N TRP A 96 11.73 12.15 -55.58
CA TRP A 96 11.77 12.52 -56.99
C TRP A 96 11.28 13.98 -57.18
N PRO A 97 12.06 14.85 -57.83
CA PRO A 97 11.77 16.29 -57.87
C PRO A 97 10.73 16.70 -58.91
N GLY A 98 10.20 15.74 -59.69
CA GLY A 98 9.30 15.99 -60.81
C GLY A 98 9.94 16.68 -62.03
N THR A 99 11.03 17.44 -61.85
CA THR A 99 11.73 18.19 -62.92
C THR A 99 13.23 17.91 -62.87
N PHE A 100 13.83 17.64 -64.03
CA PHE A 100 15.22 17.17 -64.16
C PHE A 100 15.84 17.62 -65.49
N SER A 101 17.17 17.60 -65.57
CA SER A 101 17.89 17.68 -66.84
C SER A 101 18.36 16.28 -67.26
N LEU A 102 18.07 15.93 -68.50
CA LEU A 102 18.42 14.68 -69.16
C LEU A 102 19.45 14.96 -70.25
N ILE A 103 20.62 14.33 -70.14
CA ILE A 103 21.61 14.27 -71.21
C ILE A 103 21.67 12.82 -71.71
N ILE A 104 21.55 12.61 -73.02
CA ILE A 104 21.76 11.32 -73.70
C ILE A 104 22.89 11.49 -74.70
N GLU A 105 23.92 10.66 -74.57
CA GLU A 105 25.08 10.65 -75.47
C GLU A 105 25.15 9.32 -76.22
N ALA A 106 25.29 9.39 -77.55
CA ALA A 106 25.54 8.24 -78.41
C ALA A 106 27.05 8.11 -78.66
N TRP A 107 27.66 7.01 -78.23
CA TRP A 107 29.12 6.79 -78.26
C TRP A 107 29.50 5.59 -79.12
N ASN A 108 30.43 5.77 -80.05
CA ASN A 108 31.02 4.68 -80.84
C ASN A 108 31.94 3.82 -79.95
N ALA A 109 31.74 2.49 -79.98
CA ALA A 109 32.55 1.53 -79.24
C ALA A 109 33.58 0.90 -80.18
N GLU A 110 34.80 1.46 -80.21
CA GLU A 110 35.90 0.91 -81.01
C GLU A 110 36.30 -0.49 -80.52
N SER A 111 36.52 -1.41 -81.46
CA SER A 111 36.78 -2.83 -81.15
C SER A 111 38.12 -3.03 -80.40
N PRO A 112 38.18 -3.84 -79.33
CA PRO A 112 39.38 -4.03 -78.53
C PRO A 112 40.42 -4.94 -79.21
N THR A 113 41.09 -4.44 -80.26
CA THR A 113 42.11 -5.18 -81.00
C THR A 113 43.41 -4.39 -81.22
N GLU A 114 44.04 -3.85 -80.16
CA GLU A 114 45.50 -3.61 -80.12
C GLU A 114 46.07 -3.21 -78.73
N TYR A 115 45.86 -4.00 -77.66
CA TYR A 115 46.63 -3.83 -76.40
C TYR A 115 46.84 -5.13 -75.58
N THR A 116 47.42 -6.16 -76.22
CA THR A 116 47.94 -7.36 -75.53
C THR A 116 49.47 -7.40 -75.64
N GLY A 117 50.19 -6.93 -74.60
CA GLY A 117 51.61 -6.57 -74.81
C GLY A 117 52.61 -6.60 -73.64
N ARG A 118 52.23 -6.97 -72.40
CA ARG A 118 53.21 -7.31 -71.32
C ARG A 118 52.54 -8.09 -70.18
N LEU A 119 53.05 -9.28 -69.88
CA LEU A 119 52.56 -10.12 -68.78
C LEU A 119 53.20 -9.73 -67.43
N PHE A 120 52.44 -9.95 -66.36
CA PHE A 120 52.98 -10.10 -65.01
C PHE A 120 53.98 -11.27 -64.95
N PRO A 121 55.11 -11.15 -64.22
CA PRO A 121 56.01 -12.27 -63.99
C PRO A 121 55.38 -13.30 -63.05
N LYS A 122 55.48 -14.59 -63.41
CA LYS A 122 55.10 -15.71 -62.53
C LYS A 122 56.25 -16.01 -61.56
N ASN A 123 55.99 -16.08 -60.24
CA ASN A 123 56.31 -17.34 -59.54
C ASN A 123 55.59 -17.58 -58.20
N THR A 124 55.03 -18.78 -58.11
CA THR A 124 54.84 -19.67 -56.94
C THR A 124 54.49 -19.14 -55.53
N ARG A 125 53.31 -19.60 -55.09
CA ARG A 125 53.04 -20.28 -53.80
C ARG A 125 53.10 -19.45 -52.51
N ASN A 126 51.93 -18.99 -52.08
CA ASN A 126 51.28 -19.72 -50.98
C ASN A 126 49.75 -19.80 -51.18
N LYS A 127 49.08 -20.72 -50.46
CA LYS A 127 47.76 -21.25 -50.85
C LYS A 127 46.71 -21.11 -49.74
N LEU A 128 45.78 -20.17 -49.89
CA LEU A 128 44.52 -20.11 -49.15
C LEU A 128 43.35 -19.95 -50.13
N ARG A 129 42.23 -20.62 -49.85
CA ARG A 129 41.03 -20.57 -50.69
C ARG A 129 40.27 -19.26 -50.47
N PHE A 130 40.02 -18.53 -51.54
CA PHE A 130 38.77 -17.78 -51.68
C PHE A 130 37.83 -18.65 -52.51
N GLU A 131 36.75 -19.15 -51.91
CA GLU A 131 35.67 -19.79 -52.64
C GLU A 131 34.65 -18.72 -53.08
N PHE A 132 34.10 -18.89 -54.27
CA PHE A 132 33.14 -17.97 -54.88
C PHE A 132 31.79 -18.04 -54.15
N LEU A 133 31.10 -16.90 -54.04
CA LEU A 133 29.66 -16.80 -54.28
C LEU A 133 29.23 -15.33 -54.48
N VAL A 134 28.34 -15.09 -55.45
CA VAL A 134 27.59 -13.84 -55.72
C VAL A 134 28.41 -12.54 -55.88
N PHE A 135 29.11 -12.40 -57.02
CA PHE A 135 29.46 -11.08 -57.59
C PHE A 135 29.26 -11.04 -59.12
N THR A 136 28.17 -11.66 -59.59
CA THR A 136 27.80 -11.77 -61.01
C THR A 136 27.18 -10.48 -61.56
N SER A 137 27.97 -9.40 -61.65
CA SER A 137 27.67 -8.22 -62.47
C SER A 137 28.91 -7.33 -62.73
N ILE A 138 29.71 -7.07 -61.68
CA ILE A 138 30.67 -5.94 -61.67
C ILE A 138 31.86 -6.10 -62.63
N GLN A 139 32.18 -7.32 -63.12
CA GLN A 139 33.27 -7.52 -64.09
C GLN A 139 33.07 -6.85 -65.46
N HIS A 140 31.86 -6.42 -65.83
CA HIS A 140 31.65 -5.65 -67.07
C HIS A 140 31.93 -4.14 -66.91
N ASN A 141 31.57 -3.52 -65.79
CA ASN A 141 31.70 -2.06 -65.60
C ASN A 141 33.16 -1.58 -65.60
N HIS A 142 34.10 -2.40 -65.14
CA HIS A 142 35.49 -1.96 -64.96
C HIS A 142 36.30 -1.87 -66.25
N PHE A 143 35.76 -2.33 -67.39
CA PHE A 143 36.43 -2.37 -68.70
C PHE A 143 36.09 -1.17 -69.61
N LEU A 144 35.02 -0.42 -69.30
CA LEU A 144 34.58 0.76 -70.08
C LEU A 144 35.22 2.08 -69.59
N LEU A 145 35.66 2.15 -68.34
CA LEU A 145 36.20 3.38 -67.73
C LEU A 145 37.56 3.82 -68.30
N SER A 146 38.23 3.01 -69.12
CA SER A 146 39.50 3.36 -69.77
C SER A 146 39.38 4.00 -71.16
N PHE A 147 38.15 4.28 -71.64
CA PHE A 147 37.90 4.78 -73.01
C PHE A 147 37.38 6.23 -73.09
N LEU A 148 37.15 6.90 -71.95
CA LEU A 148 36.39 8.16 -71.86
C LEU A 148 37.22 9.45 -72.07
N ASP A 149 38.34 9.40 -72.79
CA ASP A 149 39.23 10.57 -73.02
C ASP A 149 39.53 10.86 -74.51
N ASN A 150 38.75 10.28 -75.43
CA ASN A 150 38.82 10.57 -76.86
C ASN A 150 37.50 11.16 -77.38
N GLN A 151 37.39 12.49 -77.42
CA GLN A 151 36.17 13.19 -77.85
C GLN A 151 35.74 12.85 -79.30
N ASN A 152 36.64 12.31 -80.13
CA ASN A 152 36.34 11.89 -81.50
C ASN A 152 35.32 10.73 -81.61
N ASN A 153 34.98 10.06 -80.50
CA ASN A 153 34.07 8.91 -80.48
C ASN A 153 32.62 9.24 -80.07
N LEU A 154 32.31 10.51 -79.79
CA LEU A 154 30.94 10.99 -79.59
C LEU A 154 30.24 11.16 -80.94
N VAL A 155 29.09 10.49 -81.13
CA VAL A 155 28.31 10.49 -82.37
C VAL A 155 27.17 11.51 -82.35
N SER A 156 26.52 11.68 -81.20
CA SER A 156 25.45 12.67 -81.01
C SER A 156 25.21 12.91 -79.51
N ARG A 157 24.70 14.09 -79.15
CA ARG A 157 24.33 14.45 -77.78
C ARG A 157 23.01 15.23 -77.75
N LEU A 158 22.03 14.67 -77.05
CA LEU A 158 20.85 15.37 -76.56
C LEU A 158 21.15 15.95 -75.17
N ALA A 159 20.79 17.21 -74.93
CA ALA A 159 20.63 17.79 -73.60
C ALA A 159 19.25 18.48 -73.52
N THR A 160 18.39 18.08 -72.58
CA THR A 160 17.01 18.60 -72.50
C THR A 160 16.49 18.60 -71.06
N ARG A 161 15.74 19.65 -70.69
CA ARG A 161 15.07 19.75 -69.39
C ARG A 161 13.66 19.22 -69.51
N ARG A 162 13.24 18.35 -68.58
CA ARG A 162 11.93 17.69 -68.62
C ARG A 162 11.24 17.74 -67.27
N ARG A 163 9.91 17.64 -67.33
CA ARG A 163 9.03 17.41 -66.18
C ARG A 163 8.32 16.08 -66.41
N LEU A 164 8.25 15.25 -65.37
CA LEU A 164 7.72 13.89 -65.38
C LEU A 164 7.16 13.59 -64.00
N ALA A 165 5.87 13.28 -63.93
CA ALA A 165 5.25 12.70 -62.74
C ALA A 165 5.57 11.20 -62.65
N ILE A 166 5.36 10.60 -61.48
CA ILE A 166 5.49 9.15 -61.30
C ILE A 166 4.34 8.43 -62.00
N GLY A 167 4.63 7.28 -62.60
CA GLY A 167 3.65 6.41 -63.24
C GLY A 167 4.30 5.27 -64.03
N GLU A 168 3.52 4.23 -64.32
CA GLU A 168 3.92 3.13 -65.22
C GLU A 168 3.86 3.54 -66.70
N ASP A 169 3.16 4.63 -67.02
CA ASP A 169 3.00 5.14 -68.39
C ASP A 169 4.30 5.71 -68.98
N TRP A 170 4.65 5.21 -70.18
CA TRP A 170 5.86 5.61 -70.89
C TRP A 170 5.69 6.91 -71.65
N SER A 171 6.36 7.98 -71.19
CA SER A 171 6.48 9.23 -71.93
C SER A 171 7.42 9.03 -73.13
N GLN A 172 6.90 9.09 -74.36
CA GLN A 172 7.68 8.97 -75.60
C GLN A 172 8.05 10.34 -76.19
N ASP A 173 9.27 10.47 -76.73
CA ASP A 173 9.75 11.68 -77.39
C ASP A 173 10.69 11.37 -78.59
N VAL A 174 10.90 12.39 -79.43
CA VAL A 174 11.84 12.36 -80.55
C VAL A 174 12.73 13.59 -80.53
N HIS A 175 14.05 13.39 -80.49
CA HIS A 175 15.02 14.46 -80.63
C HIS A 175 15.63 14.48 -82.03
N PHE A 176 15.65 15.66 -82.65
CA PHE A 176 16.38 15.96 -83.87
C PHE A 176 17.61 16.83 -83.52
N GLY A 177 18.81 16.26 -83.68
CA GLY A 177 20.07 16.99 -83.74
C GLY A 177 20.47 17.24 -85.19
N GLU A 178 21.51 18.04 -85.42
CA GLU A 178 21.92 18.54 -86.76
C GLU A 178 22.04 17.46 -87.85
N GLN A 179 22.47 16.25 -87.46
CA GLN A 179 22.63 15.12 -88.38
C GLN A 179 22.02 13.81 -87.84
N SER A 180 21.21 13.84 -86.76
CA SER A 180 20.73 12.63 -86.09
C SER A 180 19.31 12.73 -85.54
N GLU A 181 18.54 11.65 -85.68
CA GLU A 181 17.22 11.45 -85.06
C GLU A 181 17.32 10.37 -83.96
N LEU A 182 16.81 10.68 -82.77
CA LEU A 182 16.76 9.76 -81.62
C LEU A 182 15.31 9.62 -81.12
N ARG A 183 14.74 8.42 -81.21
CA ARG A 183 13.41 8.09 -80.65
C ARG A 183 13.57 7.30 -79.37
N TYR A 184 13.01 7.81 -78.28
CA TYR A 184 13.18 7.24 -76.96
C TYR A 184 11.89 7.39 -76.15
N SER A 185 11.70 6.55 -75.14
CA SER A 185 10.68 6.74 -74.12
C SER A 185 11.30 6.60 -72.74
N TYR A 186 10.70 7.26 -71.76
CA TYR A 186 11.13 7.22 -70.37
C TYR A 186 9.93 7.28 -69.43
N HIS A 187 10.08 6.70 -68.24
CA HIS A 187 9.13 6.84 -67.14
C HIS A 187 9.86 6.73 -65.81
N VAL A 188 9.13 6.95 -64.71
CA VAL A 188 9.68 6.87 -63.36
C VAL A 188 8.63 6.27 -62.43
N TYR A 189 9.00 5.22 -61.72
CA TYR A 189 8.11 4.45 -60.85
C TYR A 189 8.78 4.18 -59.50
N CYS A 190 7.98 3.89 -58.48
CA CYS A 190 8.48 3.63 -57.13
C CYS A 190 8.81 2.14 -56.94
N ASP A 191 9.82 1.85 -56.13
CA ASP A 191 10.14 0.47 -55.76
C ASP A 191 9.11 -0.07 -54.75
N GLU A 192 9.10 -1.40 -54.55
CA GLU A 192 8.17 -2.08 -53.64
C GLU A 192 8.15 -1.40 -52.25
N TYR A 193 6.95 -1.09 -51.75
CA TYR A 193 6.67 -0.39 -50.50
C TYR A 193 6.97 1.13 -50.46
N TYR A 194 7.30 1.78 -51.59
CA TYR A 194 7.41 3.24 -51.70
C TYR A 194 6.24 3.86 -52.47
N PHE A 195 5.74 5.00 -51.97
CA PHE A 195 4.51 5.64 -52.44
C PHE A 195 4.64 7.17 -52.59
N GLY A 196 3.57 7.78 -53.08
CA GLY A 196 3.38 9.24 -53.23
C GLY A 196 4.13 9.87 -54.41
N ASP A 197 3.77 11.12 -54.73
CA ASP A 197 4.26 11.95 -55.85
C ASP A 197 5.80 12.14 -55.98
N GLY A 198 6.58 11.55 -55.07
CA GLY A 198 8.03 11.51 -55.19
C GLY A 198 8.70 10.24 -54.70
N CYS A 199 7.97 9.12 -54.53
CA CYS A 199 8.46 7.89 -53.91
C CYS A 199 9.13 8.11 -52.54
N ALA A 200 8.62 9.05 -51.74
CA ALA A 200 9.25 9.42 -50.47
C ALA A 200 8.71 8.63 -49.27
N ASP A 201 7.51 8.08 -49.42
CA ASP A 201 6.67 7.65 -48.32
C ASP A 201 6.68 6.12 -48.27
N TYR A 202 7.26 5.56 -47.20
CA TYR A 202 7.52 4.11 -47.08
C TYR A 202 6.48 3.41 -46.21
N CYS A 203 5.74 2.47 -46.80
CA CYS A 203 4.78 1.64 -46.10
C CYS A 203 4.87 0.17 -46.51
N ARG A 204 5.25 -0.69 -45.56
CA ARG A 204 5.20 -2.14 -45.69
C ARG A 204 4.18 -2.71 -44.71
N PRO A 205 3.14 -3.44 -45.15
CA PRO A 205 2.17 -4.08 -44.28
C PRO A 205 2.81 -4.98 -43.23
N ARG A 206 2.21 -5.03 -42.04
CA ARG A 206 2.76 -5.70 -40.86
C ARG A 206 1.65 -6.22 -39.95
N ASP A 207 1.89 -7.39 -39.35
CA ASP A 207 1.08 -7.95 -38.28
C ASP A 207 2.01 -8.62 -37.24
N ASP A 208 2.73 -7.78 -36.49
CA ASP A 208 3.65 -8.22 -35.43
C ASP A 208 3.80 -7.15 -34.33
N THR A 209 4.63 -7.41 -33.32
CA THR A 209 4.79 -6.55 -32.13
C THR A 209 5.27 -5.12 -32.40
N LEU A 210 5.66 -4.78 -33.63
CA LEU A 210 6.00 -3.42 -34.07
C LEU A 210 4.85 -2.69 -34.81
N GLY A 211 3.70 -3.35 -35.03
CA GLY A 211 2.50 -2.75 -35.60
C GLY A 211 1.61 -3.72 -36.37
N HIS A 212 0.30 -3.42 -36.37
CA HIS A 212 -0.77 -4.21 -36.98
C HIS A 212 -1.50 -3.35 -38.02
N TYR A 213 -0.99 -3.29 -39.26
CA TYR A 213 -1.49 -2.38 -40.30
C TYR A 213 -1.27 -2.87 -41.74
N THR A 214 -2.15 -2.44 -42.63
CA THR A 214 -1.99 -2.46 -44.10
C THR A 214 -1.60 -1.07 -44.61
N CYS A 215 -1.36 -0.96 -45.92
CA CYS A 215 -1.06 0.29 -46.61
C CYS A 215 -2.14 0.58 -47.66
N ASP A 216 -2.48 1.86 -47.85
CA ASP A 216 -3.35 2.32 -48.95
C ASP A 216 -2.54 2.67 -50.22
N GLU A 217 -3.21 3.22 -51.24
CA GLU A 217 -2.59 3.56 -52.54
C GLU A 217 -1.65 4.78 -52.43
N GLU A 218 -1.87 5.64 -51.43
CA GLU A 218 -1.02 6.79 -51.10
C GLU A 218 0.16 6.44 -50.17
N GLY A 219 0.15 5.27 -49.52
CA GLY A 219 1.19 4.81 -48.59
C GLY A 219 0.97 5.20 -47.13
N ASN A 220 -0.24 5.63 -46.74
CA ASN A 220 -0.60 5.76 -45.33
C ASN A 220 -0.82 4.37 -44.71
N ARG A 221 -0.81 4.30 -43.37
CA ARG A 221 -1.04 3.07 -42.60
C ARG A 221 -2.48 2.98 -42.17
N ILE A 222 -3.20 1.97 -42.67
CA ILE A 222 -4.53 1.61 -42.19
C ILE A 222 -4.36 0.57 -41.08
N CYS A 223 -4.72 0.93 -39.84
CA CYS A 223 -4.67 -0.01 -38.72
C CYS A 223 -5.67 -1.16 -38.93
N LEU A 224 -5.25 -2.37 -38.57
CA LEU A 224 -6.15 -3.52 -38.49
C LEU A 224 -7.22 -3.30 -37.41
N GLU A 225 -8.35 -4.00 -37.54
CA GLU A 225 -9.47 -3.86 -36.60
C GLU A 225 -9.00 -4.08 -35.15
N GLY A 226 -9.37 -3.15 -34.27
CA GLY A 226 -8.96 -3.18 -32.87
C GLY A 226 -7.59 -2.56 -32.57
N TRP A 227 -6.90 -1.94 -33.53
CA TRP A 227 -5.61 -1.26 -33.33
C TRP A 227 -5.64 0.23 -33.68
N LYS A 228 -4.77 1.02 -33.04
CA LYS A 228 -4.68 2.49 -33.20
C LYS A 228 -3.25 3.03 -33.02
N GLY A 229 -3.11 4.35 -33.21
CA GLY A 229 -1.85 5.09 -33.08
C GLY A 229 -1.01 5.06 -34.35
N ASN A 230 0.02 5.92 -34.42
CA ASN A 230 0.78 6.20 -35.67
C ASN A 230 1.54 4.99 -36.27
N TYR A 231 1.64 3.89 -35.52
CA TYR A 231 2.25 2.62 -35.93
C TYR A 231 1.27 1.44 -35.77
N CYS A 232 0.01 1.70 -35.44
CA CYS A 232 -1.02 0.68 -35.21
C CYS A 232 -0.58 -0.41 -34.21
N SER A 233 0.12 0.01 -33.15
CA SER A 233 0.72 -0.83 -32.12
C SER A 233 0.08 -0.65 -30.74
N GLU A 234 -0.90 0.25 -30.62
CA GLU A 234 -1.74 0.39 -29.42
C GLU A 234 -3.05 -0.37 -29.65
N PRO A 235 -3.45 -1.30 -28.76
CA PRO A 235 -4.76 -1.93 -28.85
C PRO A 235 -5.89 -0.96 -28.47
N ILE A 236 -7.06 -1.17 -29.06
CA ILE A 236 -8.32 -0.54 -28.69
C ILE A 236 -8.99 -1.43 -27.64
N CYS A 237 -9.12 -0.92 -26.42
CA CYS A 237 -9.74 -1.66 -25.31
C CYS A 237 -11.25 -1.81 -25.50
N SER A 238 -11.90 -2.64 -24.67
CA SER A 238 -13.37 -2.72 -24.62
C SER A 238 -13.99 -1.33 -24.43
N ALA A 239 -15.14 -1.07 -25.06
CA ALA A 239 -15.80 0.24 -25.05
C ALA A 239 -16.18 0.72 -23.64
N ASP A 240 -16.50 -0.21 -22.73
CA ASP A 240 -16.83 0.08 -21.32
C ASP A 240 -15.59 0.21 -20.42
N CYS A 241 -14.38 0.03 -20.95
CA CYS A 241 -13.14 0.02 -20.17
C CYS A 241 -12.74 1.42 -19.69
N SER A 242 -12.53 1.58 -18.39
CA SER A 242 -12.16 2.88 -17.79
C SER A 242 -10.86 3.45 -18.35
N GLU A 243 -10.92 4.61 -19.02
CA GLU A 243 -9.73 5.30 -19.53
C GLU A 243 -8.67 5.58 -18.44
N LYS A 244 -9.13 5.84 -17.21
CA LYS A 244 -8.28 6.15 -16.06
C LYS A 244 -7.78 4.89 -15.36
N HIS A 245 -8.66 3.92 -15.14
CA HIS A 245 -8.43 2.81 -14.20
C HIS A 245 -8.20 1.46 -14.90
N GLY A 246 -8.46 1.37 -16.20
CA GLY A 246 -8.15 0.24 -17.06
C GLY A 246 -6.97 0.52 -18.01
N TYR A 247 -6.56 -0.53 -18.70
CA TYR A 247 -5.73 -0.57 -19.90
C TYR A 247 -6.02 -1.90 -20.62
N CYS A 248 -5.38 -2.17 -21.75
CA CYS A 248 -5.49 -3.45 -22.44
C CYS A 248 -4.16 -3.81 -23.12
N GLU A 249 -3.87 -5.11 -23.17
CA GLU A 249 -2.69 -5.67 -23.85
C GLU A 249 -3.06 -6.28 -25.22
N ALA A 250 -4.36 -6.54 -25.45
CA ALA A 250 -4.93 -7.03 -26.70
C ALA A 250 -6.27 -6.32 -26.98
N PRO A 251 -6.69 -6.22 -28.26
CA PRO A 251 -7.94 -5.57 -28.63
C PRO A 251 -9.18 -6.16 -27.93
N GLY A 252 -10.14 -5.31 -27.59
CA GLY A 252 -11.37 -5.70 -26.87
C GLY A 252 -11.17 -6.14 -25.41
N GLY A 253 -9.92 -6.23 -24.92
CA GLY A 253 -9.63 -6.52 -23.52
C GLY A 253 -9.91 -5.33 -22.60
N CYS A 254 -10.02 -5.61 -21.30
CA CYS A 254 -9.89 -4.62 -20.23
C CYS A 254 -9.17 -5.24 -19.03
N THR A 255 -8.11 -4.59 -18.58
CA THR A 255 -7.24 -5.04 -17.49
C THR A 255 -7.11 -3.91 -16.48
N CYS A 256 -7.42 -4.18 -15.22
CA CYS A 256 -7.51 -3.13 -14.21
C CYS A 256 -6.15 -2.76 -13.62
N ARG A 257 -5.98 -1.47 -13.33
CA ARG A 257 -4.85 -0.97 -12.54
C ARG A 257 -5.02 -1.38 -11.09
N MET A 258 -3.90 -1.48 -10.36
CA MET A 258 -3.87 -1.88 -8.95
C MET A 258 -4.89 -1.10 -8.11
N GLY A 259 -5.78 -1.84 -7.44
CA GLY A 259 -6.84 -1.26 -6.61
C GLY A 259 -8.20 -1.09 -7.31
N TRP A 260 -8.33 -1.44 -8.60
CA TRP A 260 -9.60 -1.42 -9.33
C TRP A 260 -9.98 -2.83 -9.82
N GLN A 261 -11.27 -3.07 -9.99
CA GLN A 261 -11.89 -4.36 -10.36
C GLN A 261 -13.16 -4.15 -11.20
N GLY A 262 -13.88 -5.25 -11.47
CA GLY A 262 -15.06 -5.27 -12.33
C GLY A 262 -14.70 -5.27 -13.82
N PRO A 263 -15.64 -5.63 -14.72
CA PRO A 263 -15.37 -5.78 -16.16
C PRO A 263 -14.99 -4.46 -16.86
N SER A 264 -15.39 -3.32 -16.28
CA SER A 264 -15.09 -1.96 -16.75
C SER A 264 -13.92 -1.30 -16.01
N CYS A 265 -13.36 -1.95 -14.99
CA CYS A 265 -12.36 -1.38 -14.07
C CYS A 265 -12.81 -0.09 -13.33
N ASN A 266 -14.12 0.17 -13.21
CA ASN A 266 -14.66 1.32 -12.48
C ASN A 266 -15.10 1.01 -11.05
N GLU A 267 -15.03 -0.25 -10.61
CA GLU A 267 -15.24 -0.62 -9.21
C GLU A 267 -13.92 -0.56 -8.44
N CYS A 268 -13.93 -0.01 -7.22
CA CYS A 268 -12.76 -0.04 -6.34
C CYS A 268 -12.62 -1.39 -5.63
N VAL A 269 -11.38 -1.83 -5.42
CA VAL A 269 -11.06 -2.94 -4.51
C VAL A 269 -11.09 -2.39 -3.08
N GLN A 270 -11.86 -3.03 -2.21
CA GLN A 270 -11.96 -2.67 -0.79
C GLN A 270 -10.66 -2.98 -0.03
N TYR A 271 -10.52 -2.48 1.20
CA TYR A 271 -9.40 -2.88 2.06
C TYR A 271 -9.43 -4.39 2.32
N PRO A 272 -8.29 -5.12 2.27
CA PRO A 272 -8.29 -6.57 2.49
C PRO A 272 -8.82 -6.93 3.89
N GLY A 273 -9.85 -7.76 3.95
CA GLY A 273 -10.56 -8.11 5.19
C GLY A 273 -11.77 -7.23 5.52
N CYS A 274 -12.11 -6.24 4.68
CA CYS A 274 -13.36 -5.49 4.80
C CYS A 274 -14.57 -6.44 4.74
N LEU A 275 -15.46 -6.39 5.74
CA LEU A 275 -16.61 -7.28 5.88
C LEU A 275 -17.91 -6.53 5.55
N HIS A 276 -18.36 -5.63 6.43
CA HIS A 276 -19.61 -4.88 6.26
C HIS A 276 -19.36 -3.43 5.84
N GLY A 277 -18.58 -3.26 4.77
CA GLY A 277 -18.13 -1.96 4.27
C GLY A 277 -18.25 -1.78 2.76
N THR A 278 -17.87 -0.59 2.32
CA THR A 278 -17.87 -0.13 0.92
C THR A 278 -16.59 0.66 0.62
N CYS A 279 -16.38 1.07 -0.63
CA CYS A 279 -15.27 1.95 -1.00
C CYS A 279 -15.73 3.00 -2.01
N SER A 280 -14.98 4.09 -2.13
CA SER A 280 -15.12 5.10 -3.19
C SER A 280 -13.77 5.40 -3.88
N GLN A 281 -12.67 5.06 -3.20
CA GLN A 281 -11.33 4.93 -3.75
C GLN A 281 -10.76 3.57 -3.32
N PRO A 282 -9.73 3.04 -4.03
CA PRO A 282 -9.10 1.79 -3.66
C PRO A 282 -8.63 1.74 -2.19
N TRP A 283 -8.70 0.55 -1.60
CA TRP A 283 -8.24 0.27 -0.23
C TRP A 283 -8.98 1.05 0.87
N GLN A 284 -10.22 1.48 0.61
CA GLN A 284 -11.13 1.97 1.64
C GLN A 284 -12.01 0.85 2.20
N CYS A 285 -12.49 1.04 3.43
CA CYS A 285 -13.52 0.22 4.07
C CYS A 285 -14.45 1.16 4.86
N ASN A 286 -15.39 1.77 4.14
CA ASN A 286 -16.37 2.71 4.67
C ASN A 286 -17.55 1.90 5.21
N CYS A 287 -17.70 1.81 6.53
CA CYS A 287 -18.67 0.90 7.14
C CYS A 287 -20.12 1.24 6.83
N GLN A 288 -20.93 0.19 6.70
CA GLN A 288 -22.38 0.28 6.62
C GLN A 288 -22.95 0.65 8.00
N GLU A 289 -24.18 1.19 8.02
CA GLU A 289 -24.82 1.60 9.27
C GLU A 289 -24.93 0.43 10.26
N GLY A 290 -24.57 0.68 11.52
CA GLY A 290 -24.47 -0.33 12.57
C GLY A 290 -23.14 -1.08 12.66
N TRP A 291 -22.20 -0.89 11.73
CA TRP A 291 -20.88 -1.52 11.75
C TRP A 291 -19.75 -0.53 12.01
N GLY A 292 -18.69 -1.00 12.66
CA GLY A 292 -17.49 -0.21 12.99
C GLY A 292 -16.20 -1.04 12.98
N GLY A 293 -15.12 -0.45 13.50
CA GLY A 293 -13.78 -1.00 13.41
C GLY A 293 -13.09 -0.67 12.08
N LEU A 294 -11.81 -1.06 11.93
CA LEU A 294 -11.03 -0.81 10.70
C LEU A 294 -11.49 -1.68 9.51
N PHE A 295 -12.11 -2.82 9.80
CA PHE A 295 -12.52 -3.81 8.81
C PHE A 295 -14.06 -3.90 8.67
N CYS A 296 -14.81 -3.03 9.37
CA CYS A 296 -16.26 -3.11 9.47
C CYS A 296 -16.71 -4.50 9.95
N ASP A 297 -16.03 -4.95 10.99
CA ASP A 297 -16.11 -6.26 11.65
C ASP A 297 -16.79 -6.18 13.03
N GLN A 298 -16.95 -4.98 13.57
CA GLN A 298 -17.53 -4.72 14.88
C GLN A 298 -19.02 -4.36 14.76
N ASP A 299 -19.91 -5.20 15.28
CA ASP A 299 -21.35 -4.90 15.39
C ASP A 299 -21.58 -3.88 16.53
N LEU A 300 -21.93 -2.64 16.17
CA LEU A 300 -22.23 -1.56 17.11
C LEU A 300 -23.62 -1.71 17.74
N ASN A 301 -24.47 -2.58 17.18
CA ASN A 301 -25.84 -2.87 17.58
C ASN A 301 -25.98 -4.25 18.25
N TYR A 302 -24.89 -4.79 18.80
CA TYR A 302 -24.80 -6.12 19.38
C TYR A 302 -25.96 -6.48 20.34
N CYS A 303 -26.34 -5.58 21.24
CA CYS A 303 -27.46 -5.78 22.18
C CYS A 303 -28.82 -6.01 21.50
N THR A 304 -29.13 -5.33 20.39
CA THR A 304 -30.40 -5.54 19.68
C THR A 304 -30.40 -6.82 18.85
N ASN A 305 -29.23 -7.14 18.28
CA ASN A 305 -29.06 -8.27 17.36
C ASN A 305 -28.94 -9.61 18.11
N HIS A 306 -28.17 -9.65 19.20
CA HIS A 306 -27.83 -10.88 19.92
C HIS A 306 -28.50 -11.05 21.29
N LYS A 307 -28.97 -9.96 21.93
CA LYS A 307 -29.64 -9.96 23.26
C LYS A 307 -28.92 -10.84 24.31
N PRO A 308 -27.62 -10.62 24.58
CA PRO A 308 -26.77 -11.56 25.33
C PRO A 308 -27.06 -11.67 26.83
N CYS A 309 -27.76 -10.70 27.43
CA CYS A 309 -27.98 -10.65 28.89
C CYS A 309 -29.16 -11.53 29.33
N ALA A 310 -28.93 -12.38 30.33
CA ALA A 310 -29.91 -13.27 30.95
C ALA A 310 -30.74 -12.56 32.04
N ASN A 311 -31.70 -13.30 32.62
CA ASN A 311 -32.43 -12.96 33.86
C ASN A 311 -33.06 -11.54 33.88
N GLY A 312 -33.42 -11.03 32.69
CA GLY A 312 -34.03 -9.70 32.52
C GLY A 312 -33.11 -8.52 32.84
N ALA A 313 -31.79 -8.72 32.79
CA ALA A 313 -30.77 -7.68 32.92
C ALA A 313 -30.75 -6.73 31.69
N THR A 314 -30.22 -5.52 31.87
CA THR A 314 -30.21 -4.49 30.82
C THR A 314 -28.91 -4.53 30.03
N CYS A 315 -28.99 -4.75 28.71
CA CYS A 315 -27.85 -4.71 27.80
C CYS A 315 -27.57 -3.28 27.32
N THR A 316 -26.31 -2.84 27.32
CA THR A 316 -25.87 -1.62 26.64
C THR A 316 -24.64 -1.88 25.75
N ASN A 317 -24.63 -1.31 24.54
CA ASN A 317 -23.49 -1.38 23.63
C ASN A 317 -22.38 -0.43 24.10
N THR A 318 -21.12 -0.87 24.05
CA THR A 318 -19.96 -0.06 24.47
C THR A 318 -19.30 0.70 23.31
N GLY A 319 -19.92 0.73 22.13
CA GLY A 319 -19.46 1.47 20.94
C GLY A 319 -18.21 0.92 20.23
N GLN A 320 -17.63 -0.19 20.72
CA GLN A 320 -16.39 -0.80 20.17
C GLN A 320 -16.61 -2.28 19.77
N GLY A 321 -17.79 -2.60 19.21
CA GLY A 321 -18.16 -3.99 18.86
C GLY A 321 -18.43 -4.92 20.05
N SER A 322 -18.76 -4.34 21.21
CA SER A 322 -18.93 -5.07 22.48
C SER A 322 -20.12 -4.51 23.27
N TYR A 323 -20.50 -5.24 24.31
CA TYR A 323 -21.64 -4.96 25.19
C TYR A 323 -21.25 -5.06 26.66
N THR A 324 -22.13 -4.57 27.52
CA THR A 324 -22.13 -4.86 28.96
C THR A 324 -23.55 -5.13 29.45
N CYS A 325 -23.67 -5.94 30.50
CA CYS A 325 -24.95 -6.32 31.09
C CYS A 325 -25.07 -5.75 32.50
N THR A 326 -26.02 -4.84 32.72
CA THR A 326 -26.36 -4.34 34.05
C THR A 326 -27.30 -5.33 34.72
N CYS A 327 -26.75 -6.14 35.63
CA CYS A 327 -27.47 -7.20 36.33
C CYS A 327 -28.52 -6.67 37.31
N ARG A 328 -29.51 -7.52 37.59
CA ARG A 328 -30.44 -7.32 38.70
C ARG A 328 -29.77 -7.73 40.02
N PRO A 329 -30.22 -7.21 41.18
CA PRO A 329 -29.88 -7.78 42.47
C PRO A 329 -30.13 -9.30 42.47
N GLY A 330 -29.28 -10.08 43.16
CA GLY A 330 -29.26 -11.54 43.11
C GLY A 330 -28.50 -12.15 41.93
N PHE A 331 -28.13 -11.39 40.89
CA PHE A 331 -27.49 -11.94 39.69
C PHE A 331 -26.08 -11.39 39.39
N GLY A 332 -25.19 -12.30 38.98
CA GLY A 332 -23.81 -12.03 38.57
C GLY A 332 -23.39 -12.84 37.34
N GLY A 333 -22.09 -12.87 37.06
CA GLY A 333 -21.55 -13.35 35.78
C GLY A 333 -21.41 -12.23 34.75
N THR A 334 -20.88 -12.53 33.56
CA THR A 334 -20.67 -11.50 32.51
C THR A 334 -21.96 -11.10 31.80
N ASN A 335 -22.93 -12.02 31.78
CA ASN A 335 -24.21 -11.89 31.11
C ASN A 335 -25.37 -11.92 32.12
N CYS A 336 -25.09 -11.80 33.42
CA CYS A 336 -26.05 -11.94 34.52
C CYS A 336 -26.70 -13.33 34.59
N GLU A 337 -25.96 -14.33 34.15
CA GLU A 337 -26.35 -15.74 33.99
C GLU A 337 -26.24 -16.56 35.29
N LEU A 338 -25.49 -16.07 36.28
CA LEU A 338 -25.28 -16.73 37.56
C LEU A 338 -26.22 -16.12 38.60
N GLU A 339 -26.91 -16.98 39.34
CA GLU A 339 -27.59 -16.64 40.59
C GLU A 339 -26.53 -16.54 41.73
N THR A 340 -26.74 -15.65 42.71
CA THR A 340 -25.74 -15.26 43.71
C THR A 340 -26.04 -15.88 45.07
N ASN A 341 -25.57 -17.10 45.29
CA ASN A 341 -25.76 -17.85 46.53
C ASN A 341 -25.38 -17.03 47.78
N GLU A 342 -26.36 -16.48 48.50
CA GLU A 342 -26.09 -15.70 49.71
C GLU A 342 -25.62 -16.59 50.88
N CYS A 343 -25.90 -17.89 50.83
CA CYS A 343 -25.46 -18.87 51.82
C CYS A 343 -23.93 -19.11 51.85
N ASP A 344 -23.18 -18.82 50.78
CA ASP A 344 -21.71 -18.89 50.74
C ASP A 344 -21.07 -17.99 51.83
N SER A 345 -21.73 -16.88 52.19
CA SER A 345 -21.32 -16.01 53.28
C SER A 345 -21.45 -16.63 54.69
N ASN A 346 -22.06 -17.83 54.78
CA ASN A 346 -22.36 -18.56 56.00
C ASN A 346 -23.12 -17.69 57.04
N PRO A 347 -24.31 -17.14 56.70
CA PRO A 347 -25.01 -16.18 57.55
C PRO A 347 -25.60 -16.82 58.81
N CYS A 348 -26.10 -18.06 58.72
CA CYS A 348 -26.67 -18.79 59.85
C CYS A 348 -25.65 -19.05 60.98
N LYS A 349 -26.13 -19.10 62.22
CA LYS A 349 -25.36 -19.33 63.44
C LYS A 349 -25.92 -20.51 64.22
N ASN A 350 -25.24 -20.90 65.29
CA ASN A 350 -25.67 -21.96 66.22
C ASN A 350 -26.03 -23.32 65.58
N GLY A 351 -25.45 -23.64 64.41
CA GLY A 351 -25.73 -24.88 63.67
C GLY A 351 -27.01 -24.87 62.84
N GLY A 352 -27.62 -23.71 62.59
CA GLY A 352 -28.74 -23.57 61.65
C GLY A 352 -28.31 -23.85 60.20
N SER A 353 -29.14 -24.59 59.45
CA SER A 353 -28.90 -24.88 58.04
C SER A 353 -29.33 -23.70 57.17
N CYS A 354 -28.51 -23.30 56.21
CA CYS A 354 -28.83 -22.21 55.27
C CYS A 354 -29.57 -22.76 54.04
N ASN A 355 -30.61 -22.07 53.59
CA ASN A 355 -31.28 -22.31 52.32
C ASN A 355 -31.32 -21.00 51.51
N ASP A 356 -30.91 -21.12 50.26
CA ASP A 356 -30.72 -20.06 49.26
C ASP A 356 -32.06 -19.62 48.65
N LEU A 357 -32.21 -18.34 48.32
CA LEU A 357 -33.39 -17.75 47.64
C LEU A 357 -32.91 -16.62 46.70
N GLU A 358 -33.73 -16.24 45.70
CA GLU A 358 -33.38 -15.15 44.77
C GLU A 358 -33.20 -13.81 45.52
N ASN A 359 -31.93 -13.37 45.68
CA ASN A 359 -31.54 -12.17 46.43
C ASN A 359 -31.98 -12.20 47.93
N ASP A 360 -32.10 -13.37 48.56
CA ASP A 360 -32.19 -13.49 50.02
C ASP A 360 -31.79 -14.89 50.52
N TYR A 361 -31.70 -15.09 51.83
CA TYR A 361 -31.49 -16.41 52.43
C TYR A 361 -32.41 -16.68 53.62
N SER A 362 -32.60 -17.96 53.93
CA SER A 362 -33.39 -18.43 55.07
C SER A 362 -32.64 -19.48 55.88
N CYS A 363 -32.56 -19.28 57.21
CA CYS A 363 -31.93 -20.24 58.12
C CYS A 363 -32.97 -21.16 58.78
N THR A 364 -32.78 -22.47 58.67
CA THR A 364 -33.54 -23.48 59.42
C THR A 364 -32.85 -23.75 60.75
N CYS A 365 -33.45 -23.28 61.84
CA CYS A 365 -32.84 -23.32 63.17
C CYS A 365 -33.05 -24.65 63.90
N PRO A 366 -32.08 -25.13 64.70
CA PRO A 366 -32.27 -26.29 65.57
C PRO A 366 -33.32 -26.03 66.65
N GLN A 367 -33.88 -27.09 67.26
CA GLN A 367 -34.81 -26.92 68.38
C GLN A 367 -34.18 -26.12 69.52
N GLY A 368 -34.96 -25.16 70.05
CA GLY A 368 -34.50 -24.20 71.06
C GLY A 368 -33.88 -22.92 70.48
N PHE A 369 -33.64 -22.82 69.16
CA PHE A 369 -33.03 -21.65 68.51
C PHE A 369 -33.98 -20.92 67.55
N TYR A 370 -33.87 -19.59 67.50
CA TYR A 370 -34.76 -18.71 66.71
C TYR A 370 -34.01 -17.47 66.16
N GLY A 371 -34.66 -16.68 65.30
CA GLY A 371 -34.08 -15.49 64.64
C GLY A 371 -33.71 -15.76 63.18
N LYS A 372 -33.48 -14.72 62.36
CA LYS A 372 -33.17 -14.91 60.91
C LYS A 372 -31.86 -15.66 60.72
N ASN A 373 -30.93 -15.55 61.65
CA ASN A 373 -29.63 -16.22 61.65
C ASN A 373 -29.51 -17.28 62.77
N CYS A 374 -30.63 -17.69 63.38
CA CYS A 374 -30.69 -18.64 64.50
C CYS A 374 -29.93 -18.19 65.77
N GLU A 375 -29.89 -16.88 66.02
CA GLU A 375 -29.11 -16.21 67.07
C GLU A 375 -29.70 -16.28 68.50
N ILE A 376 -30.97 -16.68 68.67
CA ILE A 376 -31.72 -16.67 69.95
C ILE A 376 -31.76 -18.09 70.57
N ILE A 377 -31.91 -18.23 71.90
CA ILE A 377 -32.00 -19.53 72.64
C ILE A 377 -33.17 -19.53 73.64
N ALA A 378 -33.81 -20.69 73.89
CA ALA A 378 -34.93 -20.89 74.84
C ALA A 378 -34.61 -21.81 76.06
N MET A 379 -35.34 -21.63 77.18
CA MET A 379 -35.20 -22.36 78.47
C MET A 379 -36.59 -22.62 79.12
N THR A 380 -36.69 -23.32 80.26
CA THR A 380 -37.97 -23.65 80.96
C THR A 380 -38.02 -23.21 82.43
N CYS A 381 -39.20 -23.27 83.09
CA CYS A 381 -39.30 -22.98 84.54
C CYS A 381 -38.62 -24.02 85.44
N ALA A 382 -38.49 -25.28 85.01
CA ALA A 382 -37.87 -26.35 85.81
C ALA A 382 -36.38 -26.11 86.06
N ASP A 383 -35.72 -25.36 85.16
CA ASP A 383 -34.31 -25.00 85.22
C ASP A 383 -34.00 -23.87 86.23
N GLY A 384 -35.02 -23.34 86.92
CA GLY A 384 -34.90 -22.23 87.87
C GLY A 384 -34.46 -20.89 87.26
N PRO A 385 -35.07 -20.42 86.14
CA PRO A 385 -34.57 -19.27 85.38
C PRO A 385 -34.77 -17.93 86.12
N CYS A 386 -35.69 -17.85 87.08
CA CYS A 386 -35.99 -16.63 87.82
C CYS A 386 -35.08 -16.47 89.05
N PHE A 387 -34.10 -15.57 88.95
CA PHE A 387 -33.15 -15.25 90.02
C PHE A 387 -33.76 -14.34 91.09
N ASN A 388 -33.01 -14.12 92.17
CA ASN A 388 -33.30 -13.12 93.22
C ASN A 388 -34.69 -13.21 93.88
N GLY A 389 -35.31 -14.40 93.87
CA GLY A 389 -36.66 -14.62 94.41
C GLY A 389 -37.81 -14.25 93.47
N GLY A 390 -37.55 -14.10 92.16
CA GLY A 390 -38.59 -13.98 91.14
C GLY A 390 -39.51 -15.21 91.08
N THR A 391 -40.81 -15.00 90.90
CA THR A 391 -41.78 -16.09 90.74
C THR A 391 -41.80 -16.57 89.29
N CYS A 392 -41.46 -17.83 89.01
CA CYS A 392 -41.61 -18.41 87.66
C CYS A 392 -43.08 -18.73 87.38
N MET A 393 -43.51 -18.49 86.14
CA MET A 393 -44.84 -18.83 85.63
C MET A 393 -44.67 -19.43 84.24
N GLU A 394 -45.30 -20.57 83.97
CA GLU A 394 -45.26 -21.20 82.65
C GLU A 394 -46.26 -20.56 81.68
N THR A 395 -45.87 -20.43 80.42
CA THR A 395 -46.69 -19.82 79.37
C THR A 395 -47.40 -20.90 78.56
N MET A 396 -48.71 -20.74 78.31
CA MET A 396 -49.55 -21.78 77.67
C MET A 396 -49.12 -22.22 76.25
N THR A 397 -48.21 -21.48 75.60
CA THR A 397 -47.63 -21.81 74.29
C THR A 397 -46.33 -22.61 74.37
N GLY A 398 -45.86 -22.94 75.58
CA GLY A 398 -44.47 -23.35 75.83
C GLY A 398 -43.58 -22.14 76.09
N GLY A 399 -42.69 -22.26 77.08
CA GLY A 399 -41.85 -21.17 77.60
C GLY A 399 -42.28 -20.71 78.99
N TYR A 400 -41.61 -19.68 79.52
CA TYR A 400 -41.82 -19.15 80.87
C TYR A 400 -41.92 -17.63 80.90
N THR A 401 -42.26 -17.08 82.07
CA THR A 401 -42.19 -15.66 82.41
C THR A 401 -41.90 -15.50 83.91
N CYS A 402 -40.95 -14.65 84.27
CA CYS A 402 -40.64 -14.35 85.66
C CYS A 402 -41.36 -13.08 86.14
N ARG A 403 -41.98 -13.14 87.32
CA ARG A 403 -42.53 -11.97 88.02
C ARG A 403 -41.58 -11.54 89.13
N CYS A 404 -40.97 -10.36 88.98
CA CYS A 404 -39.86 -9.91 89.83
C CYS A 404 -40.29 -9.17 91.10
N PRO A 405 -39.50 -9.23 92.19
CA PRO A 405 -39.70 -8.38 93.37
C PRO A 405 -39.48 -6.89 93.05
N PRO A 406 -40.02 -5.93 93.84
CA PRO A 406 -39.98 -4.49 93.55
C PRO A 406 -38.60 -3.82 93.46
N SER A 407 -37.51 -4.56 93.69
CA SER A 407 -36.13 -4.09 93.61
C SER A 407 -35.29 -4.84 92.57
N TYR A 408 -35.93 -5.61 91.69
CA TYR A 408 -35.30 -6.38 90.62
C TYR A 408 -36.10 -6.26 89.30
N THR A 409 -35.40 -6.45 88.18
CA THR A 409 -35.90 -6.30 86.81
C THR A 409 -35.13 -7.23 85.86
N GLY A 410 -35.47 -7.20 84.57
CA GLY A 410 -35.03 -8.18 83.57
C GLY A 410 -36.02 -9.35 83.45
N SER A 411 -35.97 -10.06 82.33
CA SER A 411 -36.89 -11.17 82.02
C SER A 411 -36.73 -12.37 82.98
N ASN A 412 -35.61 -12.44 83.69
CA ASN A 412 -35.25 -13.46 84.67
C ASN A 412 -35.06 -12.89 86.08
N CYS A 413 -35.47 -11.64 86.33
CA CYS A 413 -35.25 -10.93 87.60
C CYS A 413 -33.76 -10.87 88.01
N GLU A 414 -32.88 -11.03 87.04
CA GLU A 414 -31.44 -11.21 87.21
C GLU A 414 -30.71 -9.90 87.53
N LYS A 415 -31.33 -8.76 87.20
CA LYS A 415 -30.80 -7.42 87.45
C LYS A 415 -31.49 -6.80 88.66
N LYS A 416 -30.73 -6.13 89.52
CA LYS A 416 -31.30 -5.17 90.48
C LYS A 416 -32.00 -4.05 89.69
N LEU A 417 -33.09 -3.51 90.22
CA LEU A 417 -33.81 -2.40 89.59
C LEU A 417 -32.93 -1.15 89.61
N ASP A 418 -32.28 -0.88 88.48
CA ASP A 418 -31.51 0.33 88.21
C ASP A 418 -32.42 1.36 87.53
N ARG A 419 -32.67 2.50 88.19
CA ARG A 419 -33.47 3.59 87.65
C ARG A 419 -32.79 4.34 86.50
N CYS A 420 -31.48 4.12 86.28
CA CYS A 420 -30.77 4.62 85.11
C CYS A 420 -31.09 3.84 83.82
N SER A 421 -31.75 2.66 83.90
CA SER A 421 -32.08 1.82 82.74
C SER A 421 -32.85 2.57 81.63
N ASN A 422 -33.72 3.52 82.00
CA ASN A 422 -34.50 4.33 81.04
C ASN A 422 -33.70 5.50 80.42
N ARG A 423 -32.39 5.57 80.66
CA ARG A 423 -31.46 6.63 80.19
C ARG A 423 -32.00 8.05 80.47
N PRO A 424 -32.35 8.38 81.74
CA PRO A 424 -32.93 9.68 82.08
C PRO A 424 -31.94 10.85 81.88
N CYS A 425 -30.65 10.57 81.87
CA CYS A 425 -29.59 11.51 81.51
C CYS A 425 -29.43 11.53 79.98
N LEU A 426 -29.69 12.69 79.38
CA LEU A 426 -29.54 12.91 77.95
C LEU A 426 -28.07 13.18 77.59
N ASN A 427 -27.81 13.29 76.28
CA ASN A 427 -26.53 13.77 75.74
C ASN A 427 -25.27 13.03 76.25
N GLY A 428 -25.42 11.74 76.59
CA GLY A 428 -24.34 10.88 77.05
C GLY A 428 -23.89 11.09 78.50
N GLY A 429 -24.62 11.87 79.31
CA GLY A 429 -24.32 12.05 80.73
C GLY A 429 -24.36 10.72 81.51
N ASP A 430 -23.39 10.52 82.41
CA ASP A 430 -23.34 9.34 83.27
C ASP A 430 -24.48 9.38 84.29
N CYS A 431 -25.30 8.33 84.33
CA CYS A 431 -26.37 8.20 85.31
C CYS A 431 -25.91 7.40 86.52
N LEU A 432 -26.23 7.91 87.72
CA LEU A 432 -25.96 7.26 89.00
C LEU A 432 -27.28 7.09 89.77
N ASP A 433 -27.71 5.84 90.01
CA ASP A 433 -28.85 5.54 90.90
C ASP A 433 -28.37 5.56 92.37
N LEU A 434 -28.89 6.52 93.14
CA LEU A 434 -28.60 6.72 94.56
C LEU A 434 -29.59 5.98 95.48
N GLY A 435 -30.29 4.97 94.96
CA GLY A 435 -31.16 4.07 95.72
C GLY A 435 -32.57 4.62 95.98
N GLN A 436 -32.74 5.94 96.06
CA GLN A 436 -34.05 6.62 96.11
C GLN A 436 -34.21 7.77 95.10
N SER A 437 -33.11 8.27 94.52
CA SER A 437 -33.08 9.31 93.50
C SER A 437 -32.01 8.99 92.45
N ILE A 438 -32.03 9.70 91.32
CA ILE A 438 -30.97 9.63 90.30
C ILE A 438 -30.13 10.91 90.33
N LEU A 439 -28.87 10.80 89.92
CA LEU A 439 -27.98 11.93 89.66
C LEU A 439 -27.35 11.76 88.27
N CYS A 440 -27.51 12.76 87.41
CA CYS A 440 -26.83 12.83 86.12
C CYS A 440 -25.53 13.63 86.26
N ARG A 441 -24.39 13.00 85.96
CA ARG A 441 -23.11 13.69 85.79
C ARG A 441 -22.91 13.94 84.29
N CYS A 442 -23.06 15.19 83.88
CA CYS A 442 -22.99 15.56 82.47
C CYS A 442 -21.58 15.39 81.91
N GLN A 443 -21.51 15.02 80.63
CA GLN A 443 -20.27 15.15 79.87
C GLN A 443 -19.95 16.64 79.68
N LEU A 444 -18.69 16.91 79.39
CA LEU A 444 -18.24 18.26 79.02
C LEU A 444 -19.07 18.77 77.83
N GLY A 445 -19.42 20.07 77.83
CA GLY A 445 -20.35 20.69 76.88
C GLY A 445 -21.84 20.64 77.27
N PHE A 446 -22.25 19.85 78.26
CA PHE A 446 -23.67 19.74 78.66
C PHE A 446 -23.94 20.13 80.11
N THR A 447 -25.16 20.64 80.35
CA THR A 447 -25.63 21.08 81.67
C THR A 447 -27.15 20.86 81.85
N GLY A 448 -27.67 21.21 83.03
CA GLY A 448 -29.04 20.92 83.46
C GLY A 448 -29.18 19.57 84.18
N ALA A 449 -30.26 19.40 84.95
CA ALA A 449 -30.46 18.25 85.85
C ALA A 449 -30.43 16.87 85.15
N ASN A 450 -30.81 16.82 83.87
CA ASN A 450 -30.76 15.63 83.02
C ASN A 450 -29.76 15.80 81.87
N CYS A 451 -28.81 16.73 81.97
CA CYS A 451 -27.81 17.06 80.93
C CYS A 451 -28.43 17.51 79.58
N GLN A 452 -29.65 18.04 79.64
CA GLN A 452 -30.48 18.34 78.47
C GLN A 452 -30.13 19.66 77.76
N ILE A 453 -29.24 20.48 78.33
CA ILE A 453 -28.89 21.82 77.84
C ILE A 453 -27.47 21.77 77.26
N ASN A 454 -27.30 22.13 75.99
CA ASN A 454 -25.98 22.39 75.43
C ASN A 454 -25.42 23.71 75.98
N ILE A 455 -24.13 23.73 76.31
CA ILE A 455 -23.44 24.96 76.71
C ILE A 455 -23.04 25.67 75.42
N ASP A 456 -23.52 26.89 75.22
CA ASP A 456 -23.20 27.73 74.05
C ASP A 456 -21.70 28.10 74.06
N ASP A 457 -20.90 27.36 73.29
CA ASP A 457 -19.45 27.57 73.15
C ASP A 457 -19.15 28.85 72.34
N CYS A 458 -20.14 29.41 71.63
CA CYS A 458 -20.06 30.67 70.90
C CYS A 458 -20.38 31.91 71.75
N ALA A 459 -20.90 31.78 72.98
CA ALA A 459 -21.35 32.89 73.82
C ALA A 459 -20.25 33.93 74.13
N LEU A 460 -18.98 33.54 74.10
CA LEU A 460 -17.81 34.43 74.30
C LEU A 460 -17.21 34.97 72.99
N ASN A 461 -17.87 34.74 71.85
CA ASN A 461 -17.45 35.16 70.50
C ASN A 461 -16.00 34.76 70.16
N PRO A 462 -15.67 33.45 70.15
CA PRO A 462 -14.29 32.98 69.94
C PRO A 462 -13.75 33.22 68.51
N CYS A 463 -14.63 33.45 67.53
CA CYS A 463 -14.26 33.66 66.13
C CYS A 463 -13.80 35.10 65.87
N GLN A 464 -12.57 35.25 65.41
CA GLN A 464 -11.95 36.53 65.11
C GLN A 464 -12.17 36.92 63.63
N ASN A 465 -11.80 38.15 63.27
CA ASN A 465 -11.81 38.66 61.88
C ASN A 465 -13.17 38.53 61.17
N ALA A 466 -14.26 38.72 61.93
CA ALA A 466 -15.65 38.59 61.49
C ALA A 466 -16.03 37.20 60.93
N GLY A 467 -15.33 36.14 61.33
CA GLY A 467 -15.78 34.77 61.08
C GLY A 467 -17.04 34.43 61.86
N THR A 468 -17.98 33.71 61.23
CA THR A 468 -19.24 33.31 61.86
C THR A 468 -19.01 32.13 62.80
N CYS A 469 -19.43 32.26 64.06
CA CYS A 469 -19.38 31.16 65.02
C CYS A 469 -20.58 30.23 64.85
N GLN A 470 -20.32 28.92 64.83
CA GLN A 470 -21.32 27.88 64.92
C GLN A 470 -21.07 27.05 66.20
N ASP A 471 -22.10 27.01 67.05
CA ASP A 471 -22.12 26.24 68.29
C ASP A 471 -21.97 24.74 68.00
N GLY A 472 -21.35 24.01 68.93
CA GLY A 472 -21.08 22.59 68.83
C GLY A 472 -21.20 21.93 70.20
N VAL A 473 -20.43 20.86 70.47
CA VAL A 473 -20.56 20.10 71.73
C VAL A 473 -19.21 20.08 72.43
N ASN A 474 -19.03 20.95 73.42
CA ASN A 474 -17.74 21.23 74.05
C ASN A 474 -16.67 21.68 73.03
N ASP A 475 -17.13 22.27 71.94
CA ASP A 475 -16.31 22.81 70.87
C ASP A 475 -17.13 23.70 69.94
N TYR A 476 -16.49 24.70 69.33
CA TYR A 476 -17.09 25.60 68.36
C TYR A 476 -16.41 25.46 66.99
N THR A 477 -17.14 25.77 65.92
CA THR A 477 -16.59 25.87 64.56
C THR A 477 -16.73 27.30 64.04
N CYS A 478 -15.61 27.91 63.64
CA CYS A 478 -15.64 29.22 62.99
C CYS A 478 -15.61 29.08 61.46
N SER A 479 -16.63 29.64 60.79
CA SER A 479 -16.61 29.84 59.34
C SER A 479 -15.86 31.14 59.02
N CYS A 480 -14.62 31.02 58.51
CA CYS A 480 -13.73 32.15 58.33
C CYS A 480 -14.02 33.00 57.08
N THR A 481 -13.78 34.29 57.20
CA THR A 481 -13.79 35.25 56.08
C THR A 481 -12.58 35.02 55.15
N LEU A 482 -12.73 35.40 53.88
CA LEU A 482 -11.69 35.23 52.85
C LEU A 482 -10.35 35.86 53.28
N GLY A 483 -9.28 35.04 53.30
CA GLY A 483 -7.94 35.44 53.75
C GLY A 483 -7.60 35.08 55.20
N PHE A 484 -8.50 34.42 55.93
CA PHE A 484 -8.27 33.91 57.28
C PHE A 484 -8.56 32.41 57.40
N THR A 485 -7.81 31.73 58.27
CA THR A 485 -7.88 30.29 58.57
C THR A 485 -7.54 30.02 60.04
N GLY A 486 -7.53 28.74 60.44
CA GLY A 486 -7.38 28.33 61.82
C GLY A 486 -8.70 28.30 62.57
N LYS A 487 -8.76 27.53 63.67
CA LYS A 487 -10.01 27.18 64.37
C LYS A 487 -10.85 28.38 64.84
N ASN A 488 -10.19 29.49 65.15
CA ASN A 488 -10.75 30.76 65.61
C ASN A 488 -10.61 31.89 64.56
N CYS A 489 -10.23 31.58 63.32
CA CYS A 489 -9.93 32.53 62.24
C CYS A 489 -8.83 33.58 62.57
N SER A 490 -7.94 33.33 63.54
CA SER A 490 -6.87 34.29 63.89
C SER A 490 -5.62 34.18 63.00
N VAL A 491 -5.51 33.15 62.16
CA VAL A 491 -4.36 32.96 61.26
C VAL A 491 -4.68 33.57 59.90
N ARG A 492 -3.90 34.56 59.46
CA ARG A 492 -3.98 35.08 58.08
C ARG A 492 -3.38 34.05 57.12
N SER A 493 -4.12 33.65 56.08
CA SER A 493 -3.66 32.61 55.15
C SER A 493 -2.74 33.15 54.06
N ASP A 494 -1.48 32.69 54.08
CA ASP A 494 -0.54 32.92 52.98
C ASP A 494 -0.77 31.88 51.86
N ALA A 495 -1.56 32.27 50.87
CA ALA A 495 -1.83 31.46 49.68
C ALA A 495 -0.58 31.17 48.82
N CYS A 496 0.53 31.90 49.02
CA CYS A 496 1.79 31.69 48.31
C CYS A 496 2.76 30.75 49.03
N GLY A 497 2.51 30.40 50.30
CA GLY A 497 3.35 29.48 51.06
C GLY A 497 3.49 28.08 50.44
N ALA A 498 2.47 27.63 49.69
CA ALA A 498 2.49 26.38 48.92
C ALA A 498 3.30 26.47 47.60
N ARG A 499 3.86 27.63 47.26
CA ARG A 499 4.58 27.93 46.01
C ARG A 499 3.81 27.53 44.74
N PRO A 500 2.54 27.95 44.55
CA PRO A 500 1.70 27.48 43.45
C PRO A 500 2.16 27.93 42.05
N CYS A 501 3.03 28.94 41.95
CA CYS A 501 3.51 29.46 40.67
C CYS A 501 4.69 28.65 40.14
N GLN A 502 4.52 28.07 38.96
CA GLN A 502 5.50 27.25 38.25
C GLN A 502 6.44 28.13 37.40
N ASN A 503 7.45 27.50 36.78
CA ASN A 503 8.33 28.11 35.76
C ASN A 503 8.98 29.46 36.16
N GLY A 504 9.18 29.70 37.46
CA GLY A 504 9.77 30.93 37.99
C GLY A 504 8.81 32.13 38.08
N GLY A 505 7.49 31.90 38.03
CA GLY A 505 6.48 32.94 38.25
C GLY A 505 6.50 33.49 39.69
N THR A 506 6.33 34.81 39.82
CA THR A 506 6.25 35.48 41.13
C THR A 506 4.84 35.33 41.70
N CYS A 507 4.71 34.83 42.92
CA CYS A 507 3.41 34.67 43.59
C CYS A 507 3.03 35.91 44.41
N PHE A 508 1.77 36.33 44.32
CA PHE A 508 1.17 37.35 45.16
C PHE A 508 -0.12 36.84 45.81
N THR A 509 -0.30 37.07 47.11
CA THR A 509 -1.54 36.74 47.83
C THR A 509 -2.61 37.79 47.53
N HIS A 510 -3.68 37.40 46.86
CA HIS A 510 -4.85 38.24 46.56
C HIS A 510 -6.07 37.80 47.39
N PHE A 511 -7.08 38.66 47.52
CA PHE A 511 -8.30 38.33 48.29
C PHE A 511 -9.15 37.20 47.65
N THR A 512 -8.82 36.81 46.42
CA THR A 512 -9.43 35.69 45.68
C THR A 512 -8.56 34.42 45.66
N GLY A 513 -7.40 34.41 46.32
CA GLY A 513 -6.42 33.31 46.28
C GLY A 513 -5.03 33.74 45.78
N PRO A 514 -4.14 32.80 45.44
CA PRO A 514 -2.82 33.12 44.92
C PRO A 514 -2.90 33.57 43.45
N VAL A 515 -2.15 34.61 43.09
CA VAL A 515 -2.06 35.13 41.72
C VAL A 515 -0.60 35.10 41.27
N CYS A 516 -0.35 34.48 40.12
CA CYS A 516 0.99 34.30 39.57
C CYS A 516 1.30 35.31 38.47
N GLN A 517 2.42 36.03 38.61
CA GLN A 517 2.98 36.87 37.55
C GLN A 517 4.04 36.09 36.77
N CYS A 518 3.74 35.76 35.51
CA CYS A 518 4.58 34.89 34.71
C CYS A 518 5.76 35.61 34.02
N PRO A 519 6.94 34.97 33.94
CA PRO A 519 8.05 35.49 33.15
C PRO A 519 7.74 35.43 31.64
N LYS A 520 8.46 36.25 30.86
CA LYS A 520 8.30 36.29 29.39
C LYS A 520 8.49 34.91 28.78
N GLY A 521 7.50 34.46 28.01
CA GLY A 521 7.48 33.12 27.41
C GLY A 521 6.53 32.12 28.09
N PHE A 522 5.87 32.50 29.19
CA PHE A 522 4.92 31.64 29.91
C PHE A 522 3.54 32.31 30.11
N MET A 523 2.49 31.50 30.21
CA MET A 523 1.10 31.90 30.51
C MET A 523 0.38 30.84 31.36
N GLY A 524 -0.85 31.13 31.78
CA GLY A 524 -1.68 30.26 32.63
C GLY A 524 -1.77 30.77 34.07
N PRO A 525 -2.82 30.40 34.83
CA PRO A 525 -3.02 30.84 36.21
C PRO A 525 -1.88 30.48 37.17
N SER A 526 -1.10 29.43 36.85
CA SER A 526 0.11 29.02 37.58
C SER A 526 1.40 29.14 36.75
N CYS A 527 1.36 29.84 35.62
CA CYS A 527 2.47 29.97 34.65
C CYS A 527 2.93 28.64 34.01
N GLU A 528 2.02 27.69 33.88
CA GLU A 528 2.27 26.31 33.46
C GLU A 528 2.49 26.13 31.94
N PHE A 529 2.01 27.03 31.08
CA PHE A 529 2.05 26.89 29.62
C PHE A 529 3.12 27.78 28.96
N THR A 530 3.77 27.29 27.91
CA THR A 530 4.75 28.07 27.11
C THR A 530 4.13 28.79 25.91
N LEU A 531 4.49 30.06 25.72
CA LEU A 531 4.18 30.87 24.54
C LEU A 531 5.08 30.49 23.35
N GLN A 532 4.71 29.45 22.60
CA GLN A 532 5.28 29.22 21.26
C GLN A 532 4.50 29.99 20.18
N PRO A 533 5.16 30.82 19.35
CA PRO A 533 4.56 31.38 18.15
C PRO A 533 4.68 30.39 16.97
N SER A 534 3.56 30.09 16.32
CA SER A 534 3.51 29.37 15.02
C SER A 534 2.52 30.09 14.10
N PHE A 535 2.61 29.84 12.77
CA PHE A 535 2.10 30.63 11.62
C PHE A 535 3.02 31.83 11.26
N LYS A 536 3.59 32.02 10.05
CA LYS A 536 3.30 31.59 8.63
C LYS A 536 4.63 31.57 7.82
N PRO A 537 4.64 31.35 6.48
CA PRO A 537 3.93 30.37 5.62
C PRO A 537 4.93 29.58 4.72
N ALA A 538 4.45 28.83 3.72
CA ALA A 538 5.29 28.19 2.71
C ALA A 538 5.78 29.15 1.60
N LEU A 539 7.03 28.98 1.16
CA LEU A 539 7.57 29.53 -0.10
C LEU A 539 8.65 28.60 -0.67
N ARG A 540 8.83 28.60 -1.99
CA ARG A 540 9.79 27.73 -2.71
C ARG A 540 11.24 28.19 -2.51
N GLN A 541 12.19 27.26 -2.30
CA GLN A 541 13.32 27.07 -3.23
C GLN A 541 14.15 25.78 -3.01
N THR A 542 14.27 25.01 -4.11
CA THR A 542 15.45 24.29 -4.63
C THR A 542 16.55 23.73 -3.72
N SER A 543 16.79 22.41 -3.88
CA SER A 543 18.05 21.65 -3.70
C SER A 543 18.68 21.63 -2.28
N GLN A 544 19.35 20.56 -1.82
CA GLN A 544 20.09 19.49 -2.51
C GLN A 544 19.82 18.09 -1.91
N ALA A 545 20.45 17.05 -2.48
CA ALA A 545 20.31 15.66 -2.04
C ALA A 545 21.17 15.33 -0.81
N SER A 546 20.66 14.43 0.04
CA SER A 546 21.43 13.69 1.06
C SER A 546 20.95 12.25 1.11
N SER A 547 21.78 11.33 0.62
CA SER A 547 21.35 9.97 0.25
C SER A 547 21.32 8.98 1.42
N THR A 548 20.14 8.68 1.96
CA THR A 548 19.90 7.62 2.95
C THR A 548 19.81 6.21 2.32
N THR A 549 20.71 5.89 1.38
CA THR A 549 20.70 4.66 0.56
C THR A 549 22.00 3.86 0.60
N THR A 550 22.74 3.91 1.73
CA THR A 550 24.08 3.31 1.86
C THR A 550 24.23 2.23 2.94
N VAL A 551 23.18 1.94 3.72
CA VAL A 551 23.20 0.92 4.82
C VAL A 551 22.59 -0.43 4.41
N THR A 552 21.72 -0.47 3.39
CA THR A 552 21.09 -1.71 2.90
C THR A 552 21.93 -2.44 1.85
N ILE A 553 22.55 -1.69 0.92
CA ILE A 553 23.30 -2.25 -0.22
C ILE A 553 24.61 -2.91 0.24
N SER A 554 25.26 -2.36 1.26
CA SER A 554 26.50 -2.89 1.87
C SER A 554 26.28 -4.28 2.49
N CYS A 555 25.17 -4.48 3.21
CA CYS A 555 24.79 -5.79 3.75
C CYS A 555 24.49 -6.83 2.65
N LEU A 556 23.77 -6.44 1.59
CA LEU A 556 23.46 -7.34 0.46
C LEU A 556 24.72 -7.79 -0.29
N LEU A 557 25.68 -6.88 -0.51
CA LEU A 557 26.97 -7.22 -1.11
C LEU A 557 27.81 -8.13 -0.21
N ALA A 558 27.81 -7.92 1.11
CA ALA A 558 28.50 -8.80 2.06
C ALA A 558 27.93 -10.24 2.04
N VAL A 559 26.60 -10.39 1.99
CA VAL A 559 25.94 -11.70 1.87
C VAL A 559 26.28 -12.38 0.54
N LEU A 560 26.24 -11.65 -0.59
CA LEU A 560 26.65 -12.17 -1.90
C LEU A 560 28.11 -12.65 -1.92
N VAL A 561 29.04 -11.88 -1.32
CA VAL A 561 30.45 -12.27 -1.19
C VAL A 561 30.60 -13.54 -0.34
N LEU A 562 29.89 -13.64 0.79
CA LEU A 562 29.92 -14.84 1.63
C LEU A 562 29.37 -16.08 0.92
N VAL A 563 28.28 -15.96 0.16
CA VAL A 563 27.71 -17.04 -0.66
C VAL A 563 28.68 -17.46 -1.77
N LEU A 564 29.34 -16.51 -2.44
CA LEU A 564 30.36 -16.80 -3.46
C LEU A 564 31.60 -17.47 -2.85
N VAL A 565 32.08 -17.03 -1.69
CA VAL A 565 33.20 -17.67 -0.99
C VAL A 565 32.82 -19.08 -0.54
N ALA A 566 31.63 -19.29 0.02
CA ALA A 566 31.12 -20.62 0.37
C ALA A 566 31.02 -21.54 -0.87
N SER A 567 30.57 -21.01 -2.01
CA SER A 567 30.48 -21.72 -3.28
C SER A 567 31.86 -22.11 -3.82
N ILE A 568 32.83 -21.20 -3.78
CA ILE A 568 34.23 -21.45 -4.18
C ILE A 568 34.89 -22.46 -3.24
N LEU A 569 34.62 -22.40 -1.93
CA LEU A 569 35.10 -23.39 -0.96
C LEU A 569 34.46 -24.76 -1.19
N PHE A 570 33.16 -24.83 -1.49
CA PHE A 570 32.47 -26.09 -1.83
C PHE A 570 33.03 -26.70 -3.12
N LEU A 571 33.23 -25.88 -4.17
CA LEU A 571 33.86 -26.32 -5.43
C LEU A 571 35.31 -26.74 -5.24
N ARG A 572 36.11 -26.04 -4.41
CA ARG A 572 37.46 -26.48 -4.03
C ARG A 572 37.46 -27.78 -3.22
N ARG A 573 36.48 -27.99 -2.33
CA ARG A 573 36.30 -29.23 -1.55
C ARG A 573 35.86 -30.41 -2.43
N ARG A 574 35.02 -30.15 -3.43
CA ARG A 574 34.62 -31.09 -4.50
C ARG A 574 35.81 -31.44 -5.40
N ARG A 575 36.63 -30.45 -5.78
CA ARG A 575 37.84 -30.63 -6.60
C ARG A 575 38.90 -31.47 -5.86
N ARG A 576 39.19 -31.15 -4.59
CA ARG A 576 40.07 -31.99 -3.73
C ARG A 576 39.56 -33.42 -3.58
N ARG A 577 38.24 -33.64 -3.50
CA ARG A 577 37.62 -34.99 -3.50
C ARG A 577 37.76 -35.74 -4.84
N MET A 578 37.94 -35.04 -5.97
CA MET A 578 38.23 -35.65 -7.27
C MET A 578 39.73 -35.92 -7.45
N GLU A 579 40.59 -35.00 -7.02
CA GLU A 579 42.05 -35.13 -7.08
C GLU A 579 42.57 -36.24 -6.14
N GLY A 580 41.91 -36.44 -4.99
CA GLY A 580 42.16 -37.59 -4.10
C GLY A 580 41.74 -38.97 -4.64
N ARG A 581 41.23 -39.08 -5.86
CA ARG A 581 40.79 -40.35 -6.48
C ARG A 581 41.67 -40.78 -7.66
N LYS A 582 42.93 -40.31 -7.73
CA LYS A 582 43.85 -40.59 -8.84
C LYS A 582 45.27 -41.03 -8.43
N HIS A 583 45.47 -41.46 -7.18
CA HIS A 583 46.75 -41.99 -6.70
C HIS A 583 46.58 -43.19 -5.75
N LEU A 584 45.96 -44.26 -6.27
CA LEU A 584 45.99 -45.61 -5.69
C LEU A 584 45.51 -46.64 -6.73
N ARG A 585 46.32 -46.77 -7.79
CA ARG A 585 46.51 -48.02 -8.53
C ARG A 585 47.98 -48.39 -8.39
N ASP A 586 48.26 -49.68 -8.55
CA ASP A 586 49.58 -50.32 -8.50
C ASP A 586 50.12 -50.59 -7.08
N ILE A 587 49.65 -51.70 -6.51
CA ILE A 587 50.46 -52.80 -5.95
C ILE A 587 49.59 -54.06 -6.09
N ALA A 588 50.20 -55.20 -6.45
CA ALA A 588 49.53 -56.49 -6.60
C ALA A 588 50.22 -57.55 -5.74
N VAL A 589 49.52 -58.63 -5.37
CA VAL A 589 50.04 -59.99 -5.17
C VAL A 589 48.88 -61.00 -5.05
N TYR A 590 49.18 -62.24 -5.42
CA TYR A 590 48.39 -63.47 -5.62
C TYR A 590 47.37 -63.93 -4.54
N ASN A 591 46.37 -64.70 -5.02
CA ASN A 591 45.74 -65.96 -4.51
C ASN A 591 45.45 -66.19 -3.00
N ASP A 592 44.52 -67.06 -2.56
CA ASP A 592 43.77 -68.20 -3.15
C ASP A 592 42.29 -68.21 -2.61
N LEU A 593 41.25 -68.59 -3.38
CA LEU A 593 40.58 -69.91 -3.49
C LEU A 593 39.46 -70.22 -2.45
N GLU A 594 38.25 -70.58 -2.94
CA GLU A 594 37.08 -71.17 -2.23
C GLU A 594 36.41 -70.31 -1.10
N THR A 595 35.12 -70.44 -0.71
CA THR A 595 33.96 -71.28 -1.11
C THR A 595 32.66 -70.43 -0.92
N VAL A 596 31.74 -70.31 -1.91
CA VAL A 596 30.51 -71.13 -2.16
C VAL A 596 29.26 -70.80 -1.30
N ASN A 597 28.21 -70.26 -1.96
CA ASN A 597 26.75 -70.39 -1.70
C ASN A 597 26.10 -69.79 -0.41
N ASN A 598 24.80 -69.40 -0.36
CA ASN A 598 23.82 -69.03 -1.41
C ASN A 598 22.59 -68.26 -0.82
N LEU A 599 21.74 -67.73 -1.72
CA LEU A 599 20.26 -67.58 -1.72
C LEU A 599 19.46 -67.59 -0.38
N GLY A 600 18.35 -66.84 -0.21
CA GLY A 600 17.57 -65.99 -1.13
C GLY A 600 16.08 -65.89 -0.71
N GLY A 601 15.23 -65.15 -1.45
CA GLY A 601 13.78 -64.97 -1.17
C GLY A 601 13.44 -63.57 -0.61
N SER A 602 12.44 -62.78 -1.06
CA SER A 602 11.13 -63.01 -1.74
C SER A 602 10.05 -63.58 -0.79
N GLU A 603 8.80 -63.09 -0.70
CA GLU A 603 8.08 -61.94 -1.30
C GLU A 603 6.69 -61.77 -0.61
N ARG A 604 6.06 -60.57 -0.65
CA ARG A 604 4.58 -60.30 -0.65
C ARG A 604 3.69 -60.85 0.52
N ASP A 605 2.45 -60.42 0.77
CA ASP A 605 1.65 -59.23 0.39
C ASP A 605 0.55 -58.97 1.46
N ALA A 606 0.02 -57.73 1.51
CA ALA A 606 -1.30 -57.28 2.01
C ALA A 606 -1.86 -57.70 3.41
N PHE A 607 -2.39 -56.73 4.19
CA PHE A 607 -3.85 -56.46 4.34
C PHE A 607 -4.18 -55.31 5.33
N LEU A 608 -5.01 -54.35 4.87
CA LEU A 608 -5.92 -53.40 5.57
C LEU A 608 -5.49 -52.58 6.82
N SER A 609 -6.22 -51.46 7.01
CA SER A 609 -6.08 -50.39 8.02
C SER A 609 -7.49 -49.85 8.36
N PRO A 610 -7.71 -48.87 9.28
CA PRO A 610 -6.86 -48.33 10.35
C PRO A 610 -7.58 -48.14 11.72
N ASN A 611 -6.83 -47.75 12.77
CA ASN A 611 -7.18 -46.86 13.92
C ASN A 611 -5.94 -46.84 14.85
N GLY A 612 -5.45 -45.75 15.46
CA GLY A 612 -6.11 -44.55 15.99
C GLY A 612 -5.93 -44.54 17.53
N LEU A 613 -4.71 -44.45 18.08
CA LEU A 613 -4.05 -43.20 18.57
C LEU A 613 -4.94 -42.36 19.52
N PHE A 614 -4.54 -41.94 20.73
CA PHE A 614 -3.25 -41.94 21.47
C PHE A 614 -3.50 -42.10 22.99
N LYS A 615 -2.48 -42.45 23.79
CA LYS A 615 -2.48 -42.19 25.25
C LYS A 615 -1.07 -41.95 25.85
N ILE A 616 -0.98 -40.84 26.61
CA ILE A 616 -0.29 -40.66 27.90
C ILE A 616 1.21 -41.02 28.02
N SER A 617 2.01 -40.02 28.37
CA SER A 617 2.83 -40.06 29.61
C SER A 617 2.99 -38.64 30.18
N ASN A 618 3.13 -38.52 31.50
CA ASN A 618 3.21 -37.25 32.23
C ASN A 618 4.17 -37.37 33.43
N SER A 619 4.79 -36.24 33.83
CA SER A 619 5.37 -35.93 35.16
C SER A 619 6.13 -37.04 35.91
N THR A 620 7.41 -36.85 36.26
CA THR A 620 7.87 -36.30 37.56
C THR A 620 9.42 -36.46 37.63
N ALA A 621 10.22 -35.74 38.43
CA ALA A 621 10.03 -34.57 39.32
C ALA A 621 11.40 -33.98 39.76
N ARG A 622 11.42 -32.68 40.15
CA ARG A 622 12.18 -32.04 41.27
C ARG A 622 13.73 -32.19 41.35
N LEU A 623 14.57 -31.34 41.96
CA LEU A 623 14.62 -29.96 42.55
C LEU A 623 16.14 -29.69 42.81
N SER A 624 16.72 -28.52 43.08
CA SER A 624 16.43 -27.09 42.78
C SER A 624 17.51 -26.20 43.44
N LEU A 625 17.83 -25.04 42.89
CA LEU A 625 18.40 -23.90 43.64
C LEU A 625 17.91 -22.57 43.02
N CYS A 626 17.89 -21.50 43.82
CA CYS A 626 17.06 -20.29 43.64
C CYS A 626 17.90 -19.04 43.24
N PRO A 627 17.32 -17.82 43.11
CA PRO A 627 15.92 -17.38 43.00
C PRO A 627 15.66 -16.72 41.60
N ASP A 628 14.63 -15.92 41.26
CA ASP A 628 13.40 -15.40 41.92
C ASP A 628 12.31 -15.29 40.81
N GLY A 629 11.27 -14.42 40.71
CA GLY A 629 10.69 -13.35 41.54
C GLY A 629 9.65 -12.55 40.72
N ARG A 630 8.53 -12.11 41.33
CA ARG A 630 7.35 -11.47 40.65
C ARG A 630 6.34 -10.93 41.72
N PRO A 631 5.12 -10.39 41.40
CA PRO A 631 4.53 -9.89 40.13
C PRO A 631 3.73 -8.53 40.20
N GLY A 632 3.22 -8.05 39.06
CA GLY A 632 2.06 -7.14 38.88
C GLY A 632 1.66 -7.10 37.39
N TYR A 633 0.41 -7.10 36.91
CA TYR A 633 -0.81 -6.28 37.17
C TYR A 633 -0.63 -4.79 36.75
N ARG A 634 -1.56 -4.12 36.01
CA ARG A 634 -2.85 -4.51 35.36
C ARG A 634 -3.31 -3.38 34.39
N HIS A 635 -4.26 -3.68 33.47
CA HIS A 635 -5.23 -2.79 32.78
C HIS A 635 -4.82 -1.46 32.07
N ASN A 636 -5.17 -1.40 30.77
CA ASN A 636 -5.70 -0.22 30.02
C ASN A 636 -6.91 0.43 30.76
N PRO A 637 -7.31 1.72 30.54
CA PRO A 637 -7.89 2.13 29.24
C PRO A 637 -7.89 3.64 28.87
N VAL A 638 -8.53 3.97 27.72
CA VAL A 638 -9.41 5.16 27.45
C VAL A 638 -8.80 6.58 27.56
N GLU A 639 -9.10 7.58 26.71
CA GLU A 639 -9.67 7.70 25.34
C GLU A 639 -9.16 9.06 24.73
N SER A 640 -9.27 9.37 23.43
CA SER A 640 -10.42 10.02 22.72
C SER A 640 -10.99 11.31 23.37
N SER A 641 -11.50 12.32 22.64
CA SER A 641 -11.38 12.71 21.21
C SER A 641 -12.10 14.08 20.96
N LEU A 642 -12.70 14.28 19.78
CA LEU A 642 -13.53 15.42 19.29
C LEU A 642 -12.78 16.72 18.95
N ALA A 643 -12.78 17.26 17.72
CA ALA A 643 -13.84 17.56 16.72
C ALA A 643 -14.60 18.87 17.05
N ARG A 644 -14.74 19.89 16.16
CA ARG A 644 -15.26 19.94 14.76
C ARG A 644 -16.77 19.62 14.77
N VAL A 645 -17.71 20.45 14.27
CA VAL A 645 -17.91 20.94 12.88
C VAL A 645 -18.59 22.34 12.85
N GLU A 646 -18.77 22.87 11.63
CA GLU A 646 -19.12 24.24 11.18
C GLU A 646 -20.54 24.79 11.44
N HIS A 647 -20.71 26.08 11.05
CA HIS A 647 -21.92 26.80 10.61
C HIS A 647 -22.98 25.92 9.87
N GLN A 648 -24.26 26.31 9.72
CA GLN A 648 -24.73 27.60 9.17
C GLN A 648 -26.27 27.82 9.32
N ASP A 649 -26.71 29.05 9.54
CA ASP A 649 -28.13 29.49 9.53
C ASP A 649 -28.41 30.42 8.33
N PHE A 650 -29.65 30.47 7.77
CA PHE A 650 -30.25 31.70 7.17
C PHE A 650 -31.76 31.57 6.78
N VAL A 651 -32.65 32.31 7.49
CA VAL A 651 -33.91 32.98 7.06
C VAL A 651 -35.28 32.24 6.81
N TRP A 652 -36.29 32.68 7.59
CA TRP A 652 -37.76 32.92 7.40
C TRP A 652 -38.50 32.50 6.10
N ARG A 653 -39.82 32.14 6.08
CA ARG A 653 -41.02 32.83 6.67
C ARG A 653 -42.28 31.96 6.87
N ASP A 654 -43.12 32.41 7.81
CA ASP A 654 -44.60 32.55 7.88
C ASP A 654 -45.58 31.53 7.23
N GLU A 655 -46.39 30.87 8.08
CA GLU A 655 -47.89 30.89 8.14
C GLU A 655 -48.34 29.87 9.24
N ALA A 656 -49.48 29.93 9.93
CA ALA A 656 -50.37 30.95 10.48
C ALA A 656 -51.61 30.21 11.07
N MET A 657 -51.99 30.43 12.34
CA MET A 657 -53.38 30.55 12.87
C MET A 657 -53.54 30.18 14.37
N LEU A 658 -54.34 31.01 15.09
CA LEU A 658 -55.32 30.72 16.18
C LEU A 658 -55.01 29.62 17.24
N SER A 659 -55.21 29.76 18.56
CA SER A 659 -55.60 30.84 19.51
C SER A 659 -55.43 30.25 20.96
N SER A 660 -55.71 30.83 22.14
CA SER A 660 -56.43 32.04 22.58
C SER A 660 -56.06 32.46 24.05
N THR A 661 -56.79 33.44 24.59
CA THR A 661 -57.07 33.84 26.00
C THR A 661 -56.83 32.84 27.16
N ALA A 662 -56.58 33.25 28.42
CA ALA A 662 -56.25 34.56 29.03
C ALA A 662 -55.89 34.39 30.53
N GLY A 663 -55.28 35.41 31.17
CA GLY A 663 -55.15 35.47 32.63
C GLY A 663 -54.29 36.65 33.12
N LEU A 664 -54.87 37.58 33.88
CA LEU A 664 -54.17 38.72 34.49
C LEU A 664 -54.01 38.53 36.00
N ARG A 665 -52.77 38.63 36.51
CA ARG A 665 -52.37 39.66 37.49
C ARG A 665 -50.87 39.70 37.70
#